data_AF-A0A0J9FN06-F1
#
_entry.id   AF-A0A0J9FN06-F1
#
_cell.length_a   1.000
_cell.length_b   1.000
_cell.length_c   1.000
_cell.angle_alpha   90.00
_cell.angle_beta   90.00
_cell.angle_gamma   90.00
#
_symmetry.space_group_name_H-M   'P 1'
#
loop_
_entity.id
_entity.type
_entity.pdbx_description
1 polymer ?
#
loop_
_entity_poly.entity_id
_entity_poly.type
_entity_poly.pdbx_seq_one_letter_code
_entity_poly.pdbx_strand_id
1 'polypeptide(L)'
;MRLKKNIQETLKRNLFIAPNPPQNRSEYMALRDEIFPDKNLFLEFLDEENYEKQLHLANEILLRLNYDMLFAPPTRLLFNLLNMEMQPASQDKNSCYFGRDHVIHQVHLYMFGIYVFFYHEIFEINIISAFRNQRRNKKSFNAKTNTVIKDFIVAWRAFVLYHDLGYPIELYVKKRGLVSEANKENKAEKNNEGNNDNKEKKEQSPAEDYLAAFQQIPKFIGKDLSMRCISKIIAVSKLIEGSREEESNDENDSNKESRNDYRFVDLNSIELKGCTVISGISKRKEMPKIPEEEERINESALKKLLSDYSNYVLIDKVYGIDTVRTITSIYGKENLFAVLGNKEGMLYLIYLPDGQIICTDNCPKGKVVKELRNNVNAPFERNSFLYPNLHWQYYINKKKINIKSIINILFDLKPNKRLKDSKSLKSSWGDAFDTIVKTVYEKTSANYAMVISDNSFKQYCFEVYLALYNTIGYNKLNRDDLRNSYIYHLDEQVDKLKTDIPDEIAKAIKKCFKDQNSDYLDKDLDTIVTEFLKSVEHFADKIITDMKESINANLEKQCRFKAYFETLRYFMGEKIKNSGISCGVSFKEKAGKTDYSLFEYPIINESDNDLIEGIKKKLKLSKLLLEDDVAKYHPKHSGYDHGVCGGILASAIVDIYCKFYTFSNENSGKKEYPFKQILNISLGLDYDLNKKNIEFMLQNTLVEAFYAILIHNIYPSAFSGHEEFRTKLETTPFAYFATLMDCLQFWDRKININQAINDLPYATYSKSLNIEVKDNKIRITEADRRLDIARAVRDRKDVLDEFLENASNYIELGLSEY
;
A
#
# COMPACT_ATOMS: atom_id res chain seq x y z
N MET A 1 9.78 42.40 -0.95
CA MET A 1 10.17 41.23 -0.11
C MET A 1 10.77 40.18 -1.02
N ARG A 2 12.05 39.79 -0.84
CA ARG A 2 12.58 38.58 -1.48
C ARG A 2 12.01 37.40 -0.70
N LEU A 3 11.26 36.52 -1.38
CA LEU A 3 10.82 35.25 -0.78
C LEU A 3 12.04 34.52 -0.24
N LYS A 4 11.96 34.06 1.01
CA LYS A 4 13.01 33.26 1.63
C LYS A 4 13.10 31.95 0.82
N LYS A 5 14.19 31.76 0.09
CA LYS A 5 14.42 30.52 -0.66
C LYS A 5 14.83 29.45 0.34
N ASN A 6 13.96 28.47 0.57
CA ASN A 6 14.29 27.23 1.28
C ASN A 6 13.83 26.04 0.43
N ILE A 7 14.27 24.84 0.80
CA ILE A 7 13.94 23.65 0.03
C ILE A 7 12.45 23.33 0.01
N GLN A 8 11.72 23.57 1.10
CA GLN A 8 10.28 23.33 1.17
C GLN A 8 9.53 24.16 0.11
N GLU A 9 9.86 25.44 -0.01
CA GLU A 9 9.33 26.33 -1.05
C GLU A 9 9.72 25.89 -2.46
N THR A 10 10.96 25.40 -2.64
CA THR A 10 11.41 24.86 -3.92
C THR A 10 10.60 23.62 -4.32
N LEU A 11 10.40 22.67 -3.41
CA LEU A 11 9.57 21.48 -3.64
C LEU A 11 8.11 21.89 -3.89
N LYS A 12 7.55 22.76 -3.04
CA LYS A 12 6.19 23.29 -3.16
C LYS A 12 5.94 23.90 -4.53
N ARG A 13 6.84 24.79 -4.95
CA ARG A 13 6.74 25.49 -6.24
C ARG A 13 6.86 24.52 -7.41
N ASN A 14 7.91 23.71 -7.43
CA ASN A 14 8.29 22.91 -8.59
C ASN A 14 7.49 21.61 -8.74
N LEU A 15 6.88 21.10 -7.67
CA LEU A 15 6.00 19.92 -7.74
C LEU A 15 4.51 20.32 -7.75
N PHE A 16 4.13 21.37 -7.03
CA PHE A 16 2.71 21.59 -6.71
C PHE A 16 2.09 22.87 -7.27
N ILE A 17 2.81 23.99 -7.28
CA ILE A 17 2.24 25.29 -7.70
C ILE A 17 2.42 25.52 -9.19
N ALA A 18 3.67 25.48 -9.66
CA ALA A 18 4.03 25.80 -11.04
C ALA A 18 5.03 24.76 -11.60
N PRO A 19 4.66 23.47 -11.66
CA PRO A 19 5.55 22.44 -12.16
C PRO A 19 5.92 22.69 -13.62
N ASN A 20 7.21 22.80 -13.86
CA ASN A 20 7.79 23.00 -15.18
C ASN A 20 9.08 22.18 -15.34
N PRO A 21 8.99 20.84 -15.29
CA PRO A 21 10.15 19.99 -15.53
C PRO A 21 10.67 20.23 -16.96
N PRO A 22 12.01 20.24 -17.17
CA PRO A 22 12.63 20.49 -18.46
C PRO A 22 12.27 19.43 -19.51
N GLN A 23 12.04 18.18 -19.08
CA GLN A 23 11.65 17.07 -19.94
C GLN A 23 10.39 16.36 -19.40
N ASN A 24 9.76 15.56 -20.26
CA ASN A 24 8.61 14.72 -19.92
C ASN A 24 7.50 15.45 -19.14
N ARG A 25 7.29 16.74 -19.42
CA ARG A 25 6.29 17.57 -18.74
C ARG A 25 4.88 17.03 -18.92
N SER A 26 4.55 16.52 -20.11
CA SER A 26 3.27 15.87 -20.38
C SER A 26 3.06 14.64 -19.50
N GLU A 27 4.09 13.81 -19.36
CA GLU A 27 4.10 12.59 -18.56
C GLU A 27 3.98 12.94 -17.08
N TYR A 28 4.74 13.92 -16.58
CA TYR A 28 4.61 14.42 -15.21
C TYR A 28 3.18 14.85 -14.89
N MET A 29 2.57 15.67 -15.77
CA MET A 29 1.20 16.16 -15.57
C MET A 29 0.19 15.02 -15.63
N ALA A 30 0.40 14.03 -16.51
CA ALA A 30 -0.48 12.86 -16.63
C ALA A 30 -0.37 11.88 -15.45
N LEU A 31 0.78 11.87 -14.75
CA LEU A 31 1.05 10.98 -13.63
C LEU A 31 0.95 11.66 -12.27
N ARG A 32 0.71 12.96 -12.23
CA ARG A 32 0.79 13.79 -11.03
C ARG A 32 0.00 13.23 -9.85
N ASP A 33 -1.24 12.81 -10.08
CA ASP A 33 -2.10 12.31 -9.02
C ASP A 33 -1.74 10.89 -8.57
N GLU A 34 -1.03 10.15 -9.41
CA GLU A 34 -0.43 8.86 -9.03
C GLU A 34 0.86 9.07 -8.25
N ILE A 35 1.63 10.11 -8.57
CA ILE A 35 2.85 10.50 -7.85
C ILE A 35 2.48 11.07 -6.47
N PHE A 36 1.49 11.96 -6.39
CA PHE A 36 1.07 12.64 -5.16
C PHE A 36 -0.41 12.33 -4.87
N PRO A 37 -0.70 11.12 -4.38
CA PRO A 37 -2.05 10.78 -3.98
C PRO A 37 -2.47 11.69 -2.83
N ASP A 38 -3.59 12.39 -3.00
CA ASP A 38 -3.99 13.49 -2.11
C ASP A 38 -2.92 14.59 -2.00
N LYS A 39 -2.74 15.32 -3.10
CA LYS A 39 -1.83 16.46 -3.19
C LYS A 39 -1.93 17.44 -2.01
N ASN A 40 -3.09 17.60 -1.39
CA ASN A 40 -3.29 18.57 -0.32
C ASN A 40 -2.52 18.18 0.93
N LEU A 41 -2.42 16.89 1.27
CA LEU A 41 -1.60 16.41 2.39
C LEU A 41 -0.14 16.83 2.24
N PHE A 42 0.42 16.70 1.04
CA PHE A 42 1.81 17.11 0.75
C PHE A 42 2.00 18.62 0.85
N LEU A 43 1.03 19.41 0.38
CA LEU A 43 1.06 20.87 0.49
C LEU A 43 0.99 21.32 1.95
N GLU A 44 0.08 20.75 2.73
CA GLU A 44 -0.05 21.02 4.17
C GLU A 44 1.20 20.61 4.93
N PHE A 45 1.78 19.45 4.60
CA PHE A 45 3.02 18.97 5.20
C PHE A 45 4.21 19.91 4.95
N LEU A 46 4.32 20.47 3.73
CA LEU A 46 5.37 21.44 3.38
C LEU A 46 5.15 22.81 4.04
N ASP A 47 3.90 23.15 4.38
CA ASP A 47 3.53 24.42 5.02
C ASP A 47 3.54 24.34 6.56
N GLU A 48 3.64 23.14 7.13
CA GLU A 48 3.54 22.92 8.56
C GLU A 48 4.87 23.19 9.29
N GLU A 49 4.83 24.09 10.28
CA GLU A 49 5.98 24.38 11.14
C GLU A 49 5.95 23.59 12.46
N ASN A 50 4.76 23.17 12.92
CA ASN A 50 4.59 22.37 14.13
C ASN A 50 5.01 20.91 13.86
N TYR A 51 6.00 20.43 14.61
CA TYR A 51 6.54 19.09 14.43
C TYR A 51 5.51 17.96 14.63
N GLU A 52 4.65 18.05 15.63
CA GLU A 52 3.67 17.00 15.92
C GLU A 52 2.63 16.89 14.80
N LYS A 53 2.14 18.04 14.31
CA LYS A 53 1.24 18.08 13.16
C LYS A 53 1.94 17.64 11.87
N GLN A 54 3.21 18.02 11.68
CA GLN A 54 4.01 17.57 10.55
C GLN A 54 4.24 16.05 10.58
N LEU A 55 4.51 15.48 11.75
CA LEU A 55 4.63 14.03 11.96
C LEU A 55 3.30 13.30 11.69
N HIS A 56 2.17 13.88 12.13
CA HIS A 56 0.85 13.36 11.83
C HIS A 56 0.57 13.34 10.32
N LEU A 57 0.82 14.45 9.62
CA LEU A 57 0.70 14.54 8.16
C LEU A 57 1.64 13.56 7.45
N ALA A 58 2.87 13.40 7.94
CA ALA A 58 3.82 12.44 7.38
C ALA A 58 3.28 11.00 7.45
N ASN A 59 2.71 10.63 8.61
CA ASN A 59 2.07 9.32 8.77
C ASN A 59 0.93 9.11 7.78
N GLU A 60 0.05 10.10 7.59
CA GLU A 60 -1.05 9.99 6.63
C GLU A 60 -0.53 9.84 5.19
N ILE A 61 0.49 10.61 4.82
CA ILE A 61 1.15 10.50 3.51
C ILE A 61 1.76 9.11 3.32
N LEU A 62 2.52 8.58 4.29
CA LEU A 62 3.13 7.25 4.17
C LEU A 62 2.08 6.15 4.11
N LEU A 63 1.01 6.23 4.89
CA LEU A 63 -0.11 5.30 4.80
C LEU A 63 -0.79 5.37 3.44
N ARG A 64 -0.91 6.57 2.89
CA ARG A 64 -1.49 6.76 1.57
C ARG A 64 -0.62 6.15 0.47
N LEU A 65 0.69 6.40 0.52
CA LEU A 65 1.65 5.78 -0.39
C LEU A 65 1.65 4.26 -0.24
N ASN A 66 1.57 3.75 1.00
CA ASN A 66 1.48 2.32 1.29
C ASN A 66 0.20 1.72 0.69
N TYR A 67 -0.96 2.36 0.89
CA TYR A 67 -2.26 1.92 0.37
C TYR A 67 -2.25 1.77 -1.16
N ASP A 68 -1.67 2.76 -1.85
CA ASP A 68 -1.58 2.78 -3.31
C ASP A 68 -0.46 1.89 -3.88
N MET A 69 0.35 1.25 -3.03
CA MET A 69 1.39 0.30 -3.44
C MET A 69 0.84 -1.13 -3.49
N LEU A 70 1.10 -1.84 -4.61
CA LEU A 70 0.66 -3.23 -4.81
C LEU A 70 1.30 -4.21 -3.83
N PHE A 71 2.62 -4.09 -3.63
CA PHE A 71 3.41 -4.95 -2.75
C PHE A 71 3.96 -4.13 -1.59
N ALA A 72 3.05 -3.57 -0.80
CA ALA A 72 3.39 -2.65 0.28
C ALA A 72 3.95 -3.39 1.51
N PRO A 73 4.81 -2.75 2.31
CA PRO A 73 5.18 -3.33 3.59
C PRO A 73 3.95 -3.42 4.49
N PRO A 74 3.84 -4.42 5.37
CA PRO A 74 2.76 -4.47 6.34
C PRO A 74 2.70 -3.18 7.14
N THR A 75 1.52 -2.58 7.19
CA THR A 75 1.22 -1.33 7.88
C THR A 75 1.70 -1.37 9.32
N ARG A 76 1.52 -2.52 9.99
CA ARG A 76 2.02 -2.75 11.36
C ARG A 76 3.54 -2.58 11.50
N LEU A 77 4.34 -2.97 10.50
CA LEU A 77 5.80 -2.79 10.56
C LEU A 77 6.18 -1.32 10.42
N LEU A 78 5.54 -0.57 9.51
CA LEU A 78 5.71 0.88 9.40
C LEU A 78 5.36 1.59 10.72
N PHE A 79 4.25 1.20 11.35
CA PHE A 79 3.88 1.78 12.64
C PHE A 79 4.75 1.34 13.80
N ASN A 80 5.28 0.12 13.78
CA ASN A 80 6.22 -0.27 14.83
C ASN A 80 7.52 0.54 14.70
N LEU A 81 7.97 0.89 13.49
CA LEU A 81 9.07 1.84 13.28
C LEU A 81 8.73 3.21 13.90
N LEU A 82 7.55 3.77 13.60
CA LEU A 82 7.06 5.02 14.22
C LEU A 82 7.02 4.92 15.76
N ASN A 83 6.42 3.86 16.30
CA ASN A 83 6.27 3.67 17.75
C ASN A 83 7.62 3.57 18.46
N MET A 84 8.63 3.01 17.79
CA MET A 84 10.00 2.95 18.31
C MET A 84 10.64 4.33 18.37
N GLU A 85 10.37 5.21 17.40
CA GLU A 85 10.87 6.60 17.39
C GLU A 85 10.16 7.49 18.41
N MET A 86 8.86 7.26 18.62
CA MET A 86 8.05 8.02 19.57
C MET A 86 8.36 7.68 21.03
N GLN A 87 9.08 6.58 21.32
CA GLN A 87 9.46 6.27 22.70
C GLN A 87 10.26 7.45 23.30
N PRO A 88 9.97 7.85 24.55
CA PRO A 88 10.86 8.74 25.26
C PRO A 88 12.24 8.09 25.28
N ALA A 89 13.25 8.90 24.98
CA ALA A 89 14.63 8.59 25.27
C ALA A 89 14.70 7.77 26.57
N SER A 90 15.34 6.60 26.53
CA SER A 90 15.74 5.96 27.78
C SER A 90 16.37 7.03 28.66
N GLN A 91 16.01 7.10 29.95
CA GLN A 91 16.53 8.05 30.94
C GLN A 91 18.06 7.99 31.13
N ASP A 92 18.75 7.26 30.24
CA ASP A 92 20.17 7.26 30.07
C ASP A 92 20.62 8.67 29.63
N LYS A 93 20.91 9.48 30.64
CA LYS A 93 21.40 10.86 30.54
C LYS A 93 22.66 10.97 29.67
N ASN A 94 23.32 9.85 29.38
CA ASN A 94 24.53 9.76 28.57
C ASN A 94 24.28 9.36 27.10
N SER A 95 23.03 9.17 26.66
CA SER A 95 22.78 8.86 25.24
C SER A 95 22.91 10.13 24.38
N CYS A 96 24.01 10.19 23.61
CA CYS A 96 24.44 11.38 22.85
C CYS A 96 23.65 11.64 21.55
N TYR A 97 22.63 10.85 21.20
CA TYR A 97 21.94 10.95 19.91
C TYR A 97 20.49 10.48 19.99
N PHE A 98 19.58 11.32 19.50
CA PHE A 98 18.16 11.01 19.36
C PHE A 98 17.74 11.15 17.89
N GLY A 99 17.71 10.04 17.17
CA GLY A 99 17.16 9.96 15.82
C GLY A 99 15.64 9.90 15.90
N ARG A 100 14.98 11.05 15.91
CA ARG A 100 13.53 11.19 15.71
C ARG A 100 13.33 11.89 14.39
N ASP A 101 13.12 11.13 13.32
CA ASP A 101 12.64 11.71 12.05
C ASP A 101 12.34 10.72 10.93
N HIS A 102 12.49 9.38 11.05
CA HIS A 102 12.52 8.53 9.84
C HIS A 102 11.19 8.60 9.05
N VAL A 103 10.07 8.83 9.73
CA VAL A 103 8.76 9.02 9.08
C VAL A 103 8.69 10.32 8.25
N ILE A 104 9.13 11.45 8.81
CA ILE A 104 9.17 12.74 8.10
C ILE A 104 10.24 12.69 7.00
N HIS A 105 11.42 12.14 7.33
CA HIS A 105 12.53 11.86 6.41
C HIS A 105 12.04 11.08 5.19
N GLN A 106 11.28 9.99 5.36
CA GLN A 106 10.72 9.21 4.25
C GLN A 106 9.81 10.04 3.34
N VAL A 107 8.98 10.93 3.89
CA VAL A 107 8.10 11.80 3.08
C VAL A 107 8.93 12.84 2.30
N HIS A 108 9.91 13.45 2.96
CA HIS A 108 10.84 14.35 2.28
C HIS A 108 11.67 13.62 1.23
N LEU A 109 12.13 12.39 1.49
CA LEU A 109 12.87 11.53 0.55
C LEU A 109 12.04 11.31 -0.69
N TYR A 110 10.79 10.92 -0.49
CA TYR A 110 9.85 10.69 -1.57
C TYR A 110 9.73 11.93 -2.46
N MET A 111 9.40 13.09 -1.89
CA MET A 111 9.24 14.33 -2.66
C MET A 111 10.54 14.78 -3.33
N PHE A 112 11.67 14.71 -2.63
CA PHE A 112 12.96 15.16 -3.14
C PHE A 112 13.43 14.30 -4.32
N GLY A 113 13.31 12.97 -4.22
CA GLY A 113 13.64 12.09 -5.34
C GLY A 113 12.73 12.29 -6.55
N ILE A 114 11.43 12.52 -6.35
CA ILE A 114 10.55 12.88 -7.47
C ILE A 114 11.00 14.20 -8.13
N TYR A 115 11.33 15.21 -7.32
CA TYR A 115 11.81 16.49 -7.84
C TYR A 115 13.11 16.32 -8.64
N VAL A 116 14.14 15.67 -8.09
CA VAL A 116 15.41 15.51 -8.80
C VAL A 116 15.23 14.66 -10.06
N PHE A 117 14.44 13.58 -10.01
CA PHE A 117 14.18 12.75 -11.19
C PHE A 117 13.61 13.57 -12.37
N PHE A 118 12.62 14.43 -12.13
CA PHE A 118 12.00 15.19 -13.21
C PHE A 118 12.75 16.47 -13.60
N TYR A 119 13.67 16.96 -12.77
CA TYR A 119 14.38 18.23 -13.02
C TYR A 119 15.85 18.06 -13.39
N HIS A 120 16.44 16.88 -13.17
CA HIS A 120 17.84 16.58 -13.48
C HIS A 120 17.93 15.63 -14.68
N GLU A 121 18.12 16.19 -15.88
CA GLU A 121 18.06 15.47 -17.16
C GLU A 121 18.95 14.22 -17.20
N ILE A 122 20.16 14.30 -16.65
CA ILE A 122 21.10 13.17 -16.69
C ILE A 122 20.55 11.97 -15.90
N PHE A 123 19.96 12.19 -14.73
CA PHE A 123 19.39 11.10 -13.92
C PHE A 123 18.15 10.56 -14.59
N GLU A 124 17.27 11.44 -15.09
CA GLU A 124 16.06 11.06 -15.80
C GLU A 124 16.37 10.14 -17.01
N ILE A 125 17.29 10.55 -17.87
CA ILE A 125 17.67 9.81 -19.08
C ILE A 125 18.26 8.44 -18.71
N ASN A 126 19.18 8.38 -17.75
CA ASN A 126 19.82 7.13 -17.38
C ASN A 126 18.83 6.14 -16.74
N ILE A 127 17.97 6.61 -15.84
CA ILE A 127 16.95 5.79 -15.19
C ILE A 127 15.90 5.31 -16.21
N ILE A 128 15.38 6.21 -17.06
CA ILE A 128 14.43 5.84 -18.12
C ILE A 128 15.07 4.84 -19.09
N SER A 129 16.33 5.03 -19.46
CA SER A 129 17.05 4.11 -20.34
C SER A 129 17.16 2.71 -19.72
N ALA A 130 17.54 2.63 -18.44
CA ALA A 130 17.66 1.35 -17.73
C ALA A 130 16.33 0.58 -17.69
N PHE A 131 15.24 1.20 -17.21
CA PHE A 131 13.92 0.55 -17.16
C PHE A 131 13.39 0.21 -18.56
N ARG A 132 13.64 1.06 -19.57
CA ARG A 132 13.25 0.78 -20.96
C ARG A 132 14.00 -0.44 -21.51
N ASN A 133 15.29 -0.57 -21.22
CA ASN A 133 16.10 -1.70 -21.67
C ASN A 133 15.66 -3.02 -21.01
N GLN A 134 15.27 -2.98 -19.74
CA GLN A 134 14.66 -4.14 -19.06
C GLN A 134 13.39 -4.62 -19.76
N ARG A 135 12.50 -3.70 -20.16
CA ARG A 135 11.28 -4.06 -20.91
C ARG A 135 11.58 -4.63 -22.30
N ARG A 136 12.58 -4.09 -23.02
CA ARG A 136 12.96 -4.56 -24.36
C ARG A 136 13.45 -6.01 -24.36
N ASN A 137 14.24 -6.40 -23.36
CA ASN A 137 14.85 -7.73 -23.29
C ASN A 137 13.82 -8.88 -23.14
N LYS A 138 12.56 -8.59 -22.81
CA LYS A 138 11.47 -9.58 -22.66
C LYS A 138 10.56 -9.73 -23.88
N LYS A 139 10.97 -9.27 -25.07
CA LYS A 139 10.20 -9.37 -26.34
C LYS A 139 8.82 -8.68 -26.32
N SER A 140 8.53 -7.80 -25.35
CA SER A 140 7.25 -7.08 -25.29
C SER A 140 7.42 -5.56 -25.46
N PHE A 141 7.09 -5.07 -26.66
CA PHE A 141 6.81 -3.69 -27.05
C PHE A 141 7.88 -2.61 -26.78
N ASN A 142 7.98 -1.62 -27.68
CA ASN A 142 8.53 -0.31 -27.35
C ASN A 142 7.65 0.32 -26.27
N ALA A 143 8.02 0.13 -25.00
CA ALA A 143 7.30 0.68 -23.87
C ALA A 143 7.24 2.21 -24.01
N LYS A 144 6.03 2.76 -23.94
CA LYS A 144 5.81 4.21 -23.94
C LYS A 144 6.55 4.83 -22.74
N THR A 145 7.08 6.04 -22.90
CA THR A 145 7.81 6.75 -21.84
C THR A 145 7.02 6.82 -20.53
N ASN A 146 5.71 7.11 -20.60
CA ASN A 146 4.80 7.06 -19.46
C ASN A 146 4.86 5.73 -18.67
N THR A 147 4.94 4.59 -19.35
CA THR A 147 5.03 3.28 -18.68
C THR A 147 6.36 3.11 -17.95
N VAL A 148 7.45 3.58 -18.55
CA VAL A 148 8.79 3.51 -17.98
C VAL A 148 8.91 4.43 -16.75
N ILE A 149 8.36 5.64 -16.83
CA ILE A 149 8.31 6.58 -15.68
C ILE A 149 7.48 5.98 -14.54
N LYS A 150 6.39 5.25 -14.82
CA LYS A 150 5.64 4.51 -13.79
C LYS A 150 6.49 3.45 -13.10
N ASP A 151 7.34 2.73 -13.84
CA ASP A 151 8.25 1.76 -13.23
C ASP A 151 9.18 2.46 -12.23
N PHE A 152 9.72 3.63 -12.60
CA PHE A 152 10.49 4.45 -11.67
C PHE A 152 9.67 4.85 -10.44
N ILE A 153 8.44 5.37 -10.61
CA ILE A 153 7.60 5.81 -9.48
C ILE A 153 7.33 4.64 -8.52
N VAL A 154 7.05 3.45 -9.05
CA VAL A 154 6.82 2.24 -8.25
C VAL A 154 8.10 1.82 -7.52
N ALA A 155 9.25 1.81 -8.20
CA ALA A 155 10.53 1.49 -7.57
C ALA A 155 10.92 2.52 -6.50
N TRP A 156 10.72 3.81 -6.76
CA TRP A 156 11.00 4.90 -5.83
C TRP A 156 10.14 4.83 -4.58
N ARG A 157 8.83 4.60 -4.75
CA ARG A 157 7.91 4.38 -3.63
C ARG A 157 8.31 3.14 -2.82
N ALA A 158 8.71 2.05 -3.48
CA ALA A 158 9.20 0.86 -2.82
C ALA A 158 10.48 1.15 -2.02
N PHE A 159 11.45 1.84 -2.61
CA PHE A 159 12.67 2.24 -1.91
C PHE A 159 12.35 3.01 -0.63
N VAL A 160 11.55 4.08 -0.73
CA VAL A 160 11.18 4.92 0.42
C VAL A 160 10.50 4.11 1.54
N LEU A 161 9.47 3.32 1.20
CA LEU A 161 8.66 2.61 2.21
C LEU A 161 9.41 1.45 2.89
N TYR A 162 10.45 0.91 2.25
CA TYR A 162 11.15 -0.27 2.75
C TYR A 162 12.53 0.00 3.33
N HIS A 163 13.22 1.08 2.94
CA HIS A 163 14.66 1.22 3.22
C HIS A 163 15.03 1.25 4.72
N ASP A 164 14.20 1.88 5.56
CA ASP A 164 14.42 1.95 7.01
C ASP A 164 13.84 0.77 7.81
N LEU A 165 13.21 -0.22 7.16
CA LEU A 165 12.60 -1.34 7.91
C LEU A 165 13.62 -2.21 8.65
N GLY A 166 14.91 -2.14 8.30
CA GLY A 166 15.96 -2.80 9.06
C GLY A 166 16.38 -2.07 10.35
N TYR A 167 16.00 -0.80 10.52
CA TYR A 167 16.50 0.04 11.62
C TYR A 167 16.21 -0.53 13.02
N PRO A 168 15.03 -1.13 13.27
CA PRO A 168 14.76 -1.78 14.55
C PRO A 168 15.66 -2.96 14.89
N ILE A 169 16.13 -3.71 13.88
CA ILE A 169 17.06 -4.82 14.06
C ILE A 169 18.42 -4.27 14.50
N GLU A 170 18.90 -3.24 13.81
CA GLU A 170 20.14 -2.53 14.13
C GLU A 170 20.12 -2.02 15.58
N LEU A 171 19.05 -1.32 15.97
CA LEU A 171 18.88 -0.78 17.32
C LEU A 171 18.83 -1.85 18.41
N TYR A 172 18.13 -2.96 18.17
CA TYR A 172 17.97 -4.02 19.16
C TYR A 172 19.31 -4.66 19.53
N VAL A 173 20.12 -4.95 18.53
CA VAL A 173 21.42 -5.63 18.70
C VAL A 173 22.40 -4.73 19.44
N LYS A 174 22.41 -3.43 19.12
CA LYS A 174 23.21 -2.43 19.82
C LYS A 174 22.90 -2.37 21.33
N LYS A 175 21.62 -2.34 21.71
CA LYS A 175 21.20 -2.28 23.13
C LYS A 175 21.65 -3.50 23.93
N ARG A 176 21.57 -4.71 23.35
CA ARG A 176 22.04 -5.93 24.04
C ARG A 176 23.56 -6.00 24.19
N GLY A 177 24.32 -5.53 23.19
CA GLY A 177 25.77 -5.45 23.27
C GLY A 177 26.23 -4.66 24.50
N LEU A 178 25.69 -3.45 24.66
CA LEU A 178 25.98 -2.56 25.79
C LEU A 178 25.59 -3.18 27.15
N VAL A 179 24.41 -3.81 27.25
CA VAL A 179 23.97 -4.48 28.48
C VAL A 179 24.87 -5.68 28.82
N SER A 180 25.41 -6.38 27.83
CA SER A 180 26.31 -7.52 28.05
C SER A 180 27.69 -7.09 28.56
N GLU A 181 28.19 -5.93 28.12
CA GLU A 181 29.46 -5.35 28.56
C GLU A 181 29.33 -4.75 29.97
N ALA A 182 28.29 -3.94 30.21
CA ALA A 182 28.03 -3.39 31.54
C ALA A 182 27.78 -4.48 32.60
N ASN A 183 27.17 -5.62 32.23
CA ASN A 183 27.01 -6.75 33.14
C ASN A 183 28.31 -7.55 33.36
N LYS A 184 29.27 -7.51 32.42
CA LYS A 184 30.61 -8.09 32.65
C LYS A 184 31.42 -7.22 33.60
N GLU A 185 31.33 -5.89 33.48
CA GLU A 185 31.95 -4.94 34.41
C GLU A 185 31.31 -5.02 35.81
N ASN A 186 29.98 -5.03 35.90
CA ASN A 186 29.29 -5.17 37.19
C ASN A 186 29.44 -6.56 37.83
N LYS A 187 29.65 -7.64 37.06
CA LYS A 187 30.01 -8.96 37.62
C LYS A 187 31.45 -9.03 38.10
N ALA A 188 32.34 -8.15 37.62
CA ALA A 188 33.67 -8.00 38.21
C ALA A 188 33.60 -7.31 39.59
N GLU A 189 32.61 -6.42 39.81
CA GLU A 189 32.42 -5.71 41.09
C GLU A 189 31.48 -6.43 42.08
N LYS A 190 30.48 -7.20 41.62
CA LYS A 190 29.46 -7.84 42.48
C LYS A 190 29.79 -9.24 42.99
N ASN A 191 31.03 -9.72 42.86
CA ASN A 191 31.47 -10.95 43.53
C ASN A 191 31.63 -10.80 45.07
N ASN A 192 31.12 -9.73 45.69
CA ASN A 192 31.23 -9.50 47.13
C ASN A 192 29.94 -9.27 47.92
N GLU A 193 28.73 -9.20 47.33
CA GLU A 193 27.52 -9.02 48.15
C GLU A 193 26.36 -9.90 47.69
N GLY A 194 25.86 -10.69 48.65
CA GLY A 194 24.89 -11.75 48.46
C GLY A 194 23.46 -11.27 48.19
N ASN A 195 22.78 -12.12 47.41
CA ASN A 195 21.34 -12.36 47.32
C ASN A 195 20.37 -11.21 47.60
N ASN A 196 19.67 -10.77 46.55
CA ASN A 196 18.27 -10.41 46.68
C ASN A 196 17.46 -10.86 45.45
N ASP A 197 16.51 -11.75 45.72
CA ASP A 197 15.51 -12.27 44.78
C ASP A 197 14.39 -11.23 44.59
N ASN A 198 14.58 -10.29 43.68
CA ASN A 198 13.46 -9.52 43.13
C ASN A 198 13.20 -9.97 41.70
N LYS A 199 12.11 -10.73 41.51
CA LYS A 199 11.52 -11.01 40.20
C LYS A 199 10.93 -9.71 39.63
N GLU A 200 11.78 -8.91 38.99
CA GLU A 200 11.33 -7.85 38.10
C GLU A 200 10.50 -8.46 36.97
N LYS A 201 9.25 -8.01 36.84
CA LYS A 201 8.46 -8.22 35.62
C LYS A 201 9.21 -7.54 34.49
N LYS A 202 9.89 -8.32 33.64
CA LYS A 202 10.49 -7.82 32.40
C LYS A 202 9.39 -7.26 31.52
N GLU A 203 9.25 -5.95 31.49
CA GLU A 203 8.53 -5.27 30.42
C GLU A 203 9.22 -5.61 29.10
N GLN A 204 8.44 -6.15 28.17
CA GLN A 204 8.90 -6.53 26.85
C GLN A 204 9.26 -5.25 26.08
N SER A 205 10.46 -5.18 25.52
CA SER A 205 10.92 -3.94 24.88
C SER A 205 10.18 -3.71 23.55
N PRO A 206 9.92 -2.46 23.13
CA PRO A 206 9.31 -2.16 21.82
C PRO A 206 10.04 -2.80 20.62
N ALA A 207 11.35 -3.01 20.75
CA ALA A 207 12.14 -3.73 19.76
C ALA A 207 11.83 -5.24 19.76
N GLU A 208 11.63 -5.88 20.92
CA GLU A 208 11.15 -7.28 20.95
C GLU A 208 9.76 -7.42 20.34
N ASP A 209 8.87 -6.43 20.54
CA ASP A 209 7.56 -6.38 19.88
C ASP A 209 7.67 -6.22 18.36
N TYR A 210 8.62 -5.40 17.88
CA TYR A 210 8.93 -5.27 16.46
C TYR A 210 9.42 -6.59 15.86
N LEU A 211 10.35 -7.27 16.54
CA LEU A 211 10.94 -8.52 16.05
C LEU A 211 9.96 -9.70 16.13
N ALA A 212 9.11 -9.74 17.15
CA ALA A 212 7.98 -10.67 17.22
C ALA A 212 6.93 -10.39 16.13
N ALA A 213 6.83 -9.15 15.65
CA ALA A 213 5.97 -8.81 14.51
C ALA A 213 6.53 -9.36 13.19
N PHE A 214 7.85 -9.46 13.02
CA PHE A 214 8.43 -10.05 11.81
C PHE A 214 8.03 -11.51 11.60
N GLN A 215 8.01 -12.29 12.68
CA GLN A 215 7.56 -13.68 12.62
C GLN A 215 6.07 -13.82 12.22
N GLN A 216 5.33 -12.71 12.21
CA GLN A 216 3.93 -12.61 11.84
C GLN A 216 3.70 -11.80 10.55
N ILE A 217 4.72 -11.56 9.71
CA ILE A 217 4.55 -10.86 8.42
C ILE A 217 3.40 -11.45 7.58
N PRO A 218 3.33 -12.78 7.33
CA PRO A 218 2.25 -13.35 6.52
C PRO A 218 0.87 -12.99 7.06
N LYS A 219 0.72 -13.05 8.38
CA LYS A 219 -0.49 -12.65 9.08
C LYS A 219 -0.80 -11.18 8.82
N PHE A 220 0.14 -10.25 9.04
CA PHE A 220 -0.10 -8.82 8.84
C PHE A 220 -0.42 -8.44 7.39
N ILE A 221 0.24 -9.05 6.41
CA ILE A 221 -0.11 -8.90 4.99
C ILE A 221 -1.58 -9.29 4.77
N GLY A 222 -1.98 -10.45 5.30
CA GLY A 222 -3.36 -10.92 5.25
C GLY A 222 -4.35 -9.88 5.80
N LYS A 223 -4.03 -9.27 6.95
CA LYS A 223 -4.86 -8.24 7.58
C LYS A 223 -4.99 -6.97 6.72
N ASP A 224 -3.89 -6.52 6.13
CA ASP A 224 -3.89 -5.30 5.30
C ASP A 224 -4.68 -5.51 4.01
N LEU A 225 -4.54 -6.68 3.39
CA LEU A 225 -5.39 -7.08 2.26
C LEU A 225 -6.87 -7.07 2.66
N SER A 226 -7.25 -7.65 3.80
CA SER A 226 -8.64 -7.61 4.27
C SER A 226 -9.18 -6.17 4.37
N MET A 227 -8.40 -5.25 4.95
CA MET A 227 -8.80 -3.83 5.09
C MET A 227 -9.02 -3.17 3.73
N ARG A 228 -8.07 -3.34 2.81
CA ARG A 228 -8.16 -2.77 1.46
C ARG A 228 -9.37 -3.35 0.71
N CYS A 229 -9.58 -4.66 0.79
CA CYS A 229 -10.74 -5.33 0.22
C CYS A 229 -12.06 -4.73 0.72
N ILE A 230 -12.23 -4.68 2.05
CA ILE A 230 -13.45 -4.15 2.67
C ILE A 230 -13.65 -2.68 2.31
N SER A 231 -12.60 -1.85 2.36
CA SER A 231 -12.69 -0.43 2.00
C SER A 231 -13.23 -0.22 0.58
N LYS A 232 -12.77 -1.05 -0.36
CA LYS A 232 -13.18 -1.01 -1.77
C LYS A 232 -14.60 -1.52 -1.99
N ILE A 233 -14.99 -2.58 -1.28
CA ILE A 233 -16.38 -3.08 -1.31
C ILE A 233 -17.35 -2.02 -0.79
N ILE A 234 -17.02 -1.38 0.33
CA ILE A 234 -17.82 -0.29 0.89
C ILE A 234 -17.94 0.86 -0.13
N ALA A 235 -16.82 1.25 -0.74
CA ALA A 235 -16.81 2.32 -1.72
C ALA A 235 -17.67 2.02 -2.96
N VAL A 236 -17.53 0.82 -3.53
CA VAL A 236 -18.34 0.38 -4.68
C VAL A 236 -19.82 0.22 -4.30
N SER A 237 -20.11 -0.34 -3.13
CA SER A 237 -21.47 -0.46 -2.61
C SER A 237 -22.18 0.89 -2.65
N LYS A 238 -21.53 1.94 -2.16
CA LYS A 238 -22.10 3.29 -2.15
C LYS A 238 -22.21 3.94 -3.52
N LEU A 239 -21.34 3.63 -4.46
CA LEU A 239 -21.54 4.07 -5.85
C LEU A 239 -22.81 3.48 -6.46
N ILE A 240 -23.20 2.28 -6.03
CA ILE A 240 -24.38 1.57 -6.52
C ILE A 240 -25.64 1.83 -5.68
N GLU A 241 -25.50 2.21 -4.41
CA GLU A 241 -26.62 2.58 -3.51
C GLU A 241 -26.98 4.06 -3.57
N GLY A 242 -26.01 4.97 -3.78
CA GLY A 242 -26.29 6.41 -3.90
C GLY A 242 -27.19 6.76 -5.10
N SER A 243 -27.30 5.87 -6.09
CA SER A 243 -28.29 5.94 -7.16
C SER A 243 -29.72 5.54 -6.72
N ARG A 244 -29.89 5.04 -5.48
CA ARG A 244 -31.19 4.65 -4.90
C ARG A 244 -31.75 5.68 -3.91
N GLU A 245 -30.92 6.42 -3.19
CA GLU A 245 -31.39 7.35 -2.13
C GLU A 245 -32.00 8.66 -2.67
N GLU A 246 -31.79 9.00 -3.95
CA GLU A 246 -32.54 10.09 -4.61
C GLU A 246 -34.03 9.74 -4.83
N GLU A 247 -34.46 8.48 -4.60
CA GLU A 247 -35.83 8.00 -4.78
C GLU A 247 -36.76 8.23 -3.58
N SER A 248 -36.25 8.45 -2.36
CA SER A 248 -37.05 8.28 -1.12
C SER A 248 -37.49 9.56 -0.40
N ASN A 249 -37.17 10.74 -0.92
CA ASN A 249 -37.56 12.02 -0.32
C ASN A 249 -38.84 12.66 -0.90
N ASP A 250 -39.51 12.01 -1.87
CA ASP A 250 -40.69 12.55 -2.57
C ASP A 250 -42.01 11.83 -2.21
N GLU A 251 -42.17 11.32 -0.99
CA GLU A 251 -43.42 10.65 -0.56
C GLU A 251 -44.58 11.57 -0.16
N ASN A 252 -44.50 12.90 -0.33
CA ASN A 252 -45.53 13.83 0.16
C ASN A 252 -46.24 14.73 -0.88
N ASP A 253 -46.07 14.53 -2.18
CA ASP A 253 -46.76 15.36 -3.19
C ASP A 253 -47.62 14.52 -4.16
N SER A 254 -48.89 14.39 -3.82
CA SER A 254 -49.85 13.43 -4.40
C SER A 254 -50.59 13.91 -5.66
N ASN A 255 -49.97 14.74 -6.50
CA ASN A 255 -50.62 15.21 -7.74
C ASN A 255 -49.64 15.58 -8.88
N LYS A 256 -48.82 14.62 -9.32
CA LYS A 256 -48.23 14.66 -10.67
C LYS A 256 -48.32 13.30 -11.34
N GLU A 257 -48.97 13.29 -12.50
CA GLU A 257 -48.96 12.18 -13.44
C GLU A 257 -47.53 11.73 -13.72
N SER A 258 -47.40 10.41 -13.77
CA SER A 258 -46.19 9.60 -13.85
C SER A 258 -45.16 10.08 -14.87
N ARG A 259 -43.93 10.33 -14.39
CA ARG A 259 -42.70 9.96 -15.09
C ARG A 259 -41.75 9.29 -14.11
N ASN A 260 -41.81 7.96 -14.10
CA ASN A 260 -40.81 7.09 -13.50
C ASN A 260 -39.52 7.19 -14.32
N ASP A 261 -38.68 8.19 -14.08
CA ASP A 261 -37.37 8.25 -14.70
C ASP A 261 -36.28 8.04 -13.64
N TYR A 262 -36.02 6.78 -13.34
CA TYR A 262 -34.63 6.37 -13.48
C TYR A 262 -34.16 6.88 -14.84
N ARG A 263 -32.95 7.43 -14.99
CA ARG A 263 -32.28 7.23 -16.28
C ARG A 263 -31.78 5.79 -16.35
N PHE A 264 -32.72 4.85 -16.26
CA PHE A 264 -32.59 3.62 -17.01
C PHE A 264 -32.51 4.08 -18.44
N VAL A 265 -31.30 4.09 -18.98
CA VAL A 265 -31.19 3.88 -20.41
C VAL A 265 -31.69 2.46 -20.57
N ASP A 266 -32.99 2.31 -20.83
CA ASP A 266 -33.51 1.07 -21.40
C ASP A 266 -32.56 0.80 -22.57
N LEU A 267 -31.89 -0.35 -22.58
CA LEU A 267 -30.98 -0.66 -23.69
C LEU A 267 -31.74 -0.60 -25.03
N ASN A 268 -33.07 -0.76 -24.99
CA ASN A 268 -33.94 -0.56 -26.14
C ASN A 268 -34.17 0.91 -26.53
N SER A 269 -33.87 1.88 -25.65
CA SER A 269 -33.87 3.33 -25.92
C SER A 269 -32.62 3.81 -26.65
N ILE A 270 -31.59 2.96 -26.77
CA ILE A 270 -30.41 3.27 -27.57
C ILE A 270 -30.77 3.12 -29.06
N GLU A 271 -30.86 4.23 -29.78
CA GLU A 271 -31.03 4.21 -31.24
C GLU A 271 -29.75 3.67 -31.92
N LEU A 272 -29.78 2.40 -32.31
CA LEU A 272 -28.69 1.74 -33.04
C LEU A 272 -29.15 1.44 -34.48
N LYS A 273 -28.78 2.29 -35.43
CA LYS A 273 -28.93 2.04 -36.87
C LYS A 273 -27.60 1.62 -37.47
N GLY A 274 -27.60 0.50 -38.20
CA GLY A 274 -26.43 -0.02 -38.91
C GLY A 274 -25.27 -0.36 -37.99
N CYS A 275 -25.19 -1.62 -37.56
CA CYS A 275 -24.15 -2.08 -36.65
C CYS A 275 -23.45 -3.31 -37.21
N THR A 276 -22.18 -3.45 -36.85
CA THR A 276 -21.35 -4.60 -37.21
C THR A 276 -20.91 -5.29 -35.93
N VAL A 277 -21.09 -6.60 -35.85
CA VAL A 277 -20.51 -7.39 -34.77
C VAL A 277 -19.14 -7.89 -35.16
N ILE A 278 -18.21 -7.68 -34.24
CA ILE A 278 -16.83 -8.14 -34.31
C ILE A 278 -16.76 -9.32 -33.35
N SER A 279 -16.73 -10.53 -33.90
CA SER A 279 -16.69 -11.74 -33.10
C SER A 279 -15.33 -11.86 -32.39
N GLY A 280 -15.34 -11.67 -31.07
CA GLY A 280 -14.18 -11.92 -30.21
C GLY A 280 -14.14 -13.37 -29.74
N ILE A 281 -13.18 -14.14 -30.24
CA ILE A 281 -12.64 -15.42 -29.71
C ILE A 281 -13.69 -16.31 -29.02
N SER A 282 -14.42 -17.10 -29.82
CA SER A 282 -15.13 -18.29 -29.33
C SER A 282 -14.14 -19.19 -28.57
N LYS A 283 -14.49 -19.57 -27.34
CA LYS A 283 -13.86 -20.63 -26.56
C LYS A 283 -13.81 -21.94 -27.37
N ARG A 284 -12.77 -22.14 -28.18
CA ARG A 284 -12.37 -23.47 -28.69
C ARG A 284 -10.86 -23.62 -28.58
N LYS A 285 -10.47 -24.72 -27.93
CA LYS A 285 -9.09 -25.17 -27.79
C LYS A 285 -8.50 -25.43 -29.19
N GLU A 286 -7.31 -24.88 -29.39
CA GLU A 286 -6.30 -25.21 -30.42
C GLU A 286 -6.63 -24.97 -31.92
N MET A 287 -5.65 -24.33 -32.58
CA MET A 287 -5.45 -24.10 -34.05
C MET A 287 -6.14 -22.88 -34.71
N PRO A 288 -5.76 -22.56 -35.97
CA PRO A 288 -4.85 -21.50 -36.41
C PRO A 288 -5.58 -20.22 -36.88
N LYS A 289 -4.83 -19.16 -37.23
CA LYS A 289 -5.35 -17.87 -37.73
C LYS A 289 -6.41 -18.04 -38.83
N ILE A 290 -7.66 -17.69 -38.53
CA ILE A 290 -8.75 -17.49 -39.49
C ILE A 290 -9.06 -15.97 -39.54
N PRO A 291 -9.41 -15.36 -40.69
CA PRO A 291 -9.72 -13.94 -40.79
C PRO A 291 -10.99 -13.59 -40.00
N GLU A 292 -10.99 -12.39 -39.40
CA GLU A 292 -12.15 -11.77 -38.75
C GLU A 292 -13.27 -11.55 -39.79
N GLU A 293 -14.32 -12.37 -39.78
CA GLU A 293 -15.54 -12.06 -40.53
C GLU A 293 -16.38 -11.05 -39.74
N GLU A 294 -16.45 -9.83 -40.26
CA GLU A 294 -17.33 -8.77 -39.79
C GLU A 294 -18.76 -9.02 -40.30
N GLU A 295 -19.70 -9.32 -39.39
CA GLU A 295 -21.08 -9.58 -39.78
C GLU A 295 -21.94 -8.33 -39.51
N ARG A 296 -22.58 -7.82 -40.56
CA ARG A 296 -23.58 -6.74 -40.44
C ARG A 296 -24.84 -7.29 -39.80
N ILE A 297 -25.26 -6.68 -38.71
CA ILE A 297 -26.47 -7.06 -37.99
C ILE A 297 -27.56 -6.01 -38.25
N ASN A 298 -28.77 -6.48 -38.58
CA ASN A 298 -29.93 -5.61 -38.73
C ASN A 298 -30.53 -5.18 -37.38
N GLU A 299 -31.34 -4.12 -37.37
CA GLU A 299 -31.88 -3.51 -36.14
C GLU A 299 -32.70 -4.49 -35.29
N SER A 300 -33.48 -5.38 -35.93
CA SER A 300 -34.29 -6.38 -35.22
C SER A 300 -33.44 -7.42 -34.50
N ALA A 301 -32.36 -7.88 -35.12
CA ALA A 301 -31.43 -8.85 -34.52
C ALA A 301 -30.61 -8.20 -33.38
N LEU A 302 -30.25 -6.93 -33.52
CA LEU A 302 -29.55 -6.16 -32.48
C LEU A 302 -30.44 -5.90 -31.25
N LYS A 303 -31.71 -5.52 -31.45
CA LYS A 303 -32.70 -5.39 -30.36
C LYS A 303 -32.88 -6.71 -29.61
N LYS A 304 -32.96 -7.82 -30.34
CA LYS A 304 -33.01 -9.15 -29.74
C LYS A 304 -31.75 -9.45 -28.92
N LEU A 305 -30.56 -9.17 -29.44
CA LEU A 305 -29.28 -9.36 -28.73
C LEU A 305 -29.22 -8.54 -27.44
N LEU A 306 -29.63 -7.26 -27.48
CA LEU A 306 -29.63 -6.39 -26.31
C LEU A 306 -30.73 -6.72 -25.30
N SER A 307 -31.84 -7.32 -25.75
CA SER A 307 -32.93 -7.75 -24.87
C SER A 307 -32.49 -8.80 -23.84
N ASP A 308 -31.49 -9.63 -24.17
CA ASP A 308 -30.88 -10.60 -23.24
C ASP A 308 -30.16 -9.90 -22.08
N TYR A 309 -29.80 -8.64 -22.25
CA TYR A 309 -29.14 -7.80 -21.25
C TYR A 309 -30.09 -6.81 -20.56
N SER A 310 -31.40 -6.94 -20.75
CA SER A 310 -32.44 -6.09 -20.11
C SER A 310 -32.39 -6.05 -18.58
N ASN A 311 -31.75 -7.03 -17.93
CA ASN A 311 -31.56 -7.06 -16.47
C ASN A 311 -30.33 -6.27 -16.01
N TYR A 312 -29.56 -5.66 -16.91
CA TYR A 312 -28.41 -4.85 -16.55
C TYR A 312 -28.83 -3.42 -16.26
N VAL A 313 -28.20 -2.81 -15.26
CA VAL A 313 -28.44 -1.43 -14.85
C VAL A 313 -27.18 -0.61 -15.04
N LEU A 314 -27.37 0.64 -15.47
CA LEU A 314 -26.29 1.61 -15.58
C LEU A 314 -25.66 1.84 -14.20
N ILE A 315 -24.34 1.88 -14.16
CA ILE A 315 -23.59 2.38 -13.02
C ILE A 315 -23.45 3.88 -13.25
N ASP A 316 -24.26 4.67 -12.54
CA ASP A 316 -24.38 6.13 -12.74
C ASP A 316 -23.03 6.85 -12.71
N LYS A 317 -22.08 6.30 -11.95
CA LYS A 317 -20.87 6.99 -11.55
C LYS A 317 -19.64 6.08 -11.71
N VAL A 318 -19.03 6.15 -12.89
CA VAL A 318 -17.71 5.56 -13.16
C VAL A 318 -16.72 6.66 -13.49
N TYR A 319 -15.80 6.89 -12.57
CA TYR A 319 -14.92 8.06 -12.62
C TYR A 319 -13.53 7.80 -13.19
N GLY A 320 -13.21 6.53 -13.44
CA GLY A 320 -11.93 6.14 -13.96
C GLY A 320 -11.71 4.64 -13.89
N ILE A 321 -10.48 4.26 -14.22
CA ILE A 321 -10.14 2.86 -14.43
C ILE A 321 -10.14 2.07 -13.12
N ASP A 322 -9.78 2.68 -12.00
CA ASP A 322 -9.65 1.93 -10.75
C ASP A 322 -11.02 1.64 -10.13
N THR A 323 -12.02 2.51 -10.37
CA THR A 323 -13.43 2.19 -10.13
C THR A 323 -13.85 0.95 -10.92
N VAL A 324 -13.63 0.93 -12.23
CA VAL A 324 -14.02 -0.19 -13.12
C VAL A 324 -13.32 -1.49 -12.72
N ARG A 325 -12.02 -1.44 -12.46
CA ARG A 325 -11.24 -2.60 -12.04
C ARG A 325 -11.75 -3.14 -10.72
N THR A 326 -12.06 -2.27 -9.75
CA THR A 326 -12.60 -2.68 -8.46
C THR A 326 -13.96 -3.36 -8.64
N ILE A 327 -14.87 -2.77 -9.43
CA ILE A 327 -16.17 -3.39 -9.74
C ILE A 327 -15.96 -4.74 -10.43
N THR A 328 -15.02 -4.82 -11.38
CA THR A 328 -14.71 -6.06 -12.10
C THR A 328 -14.15 -7.13 -11.16
N SER A 329 -13.26 -6.78 -10.22
CA SER A 329 -12.72 -7.70 -9.21
C SER A 329 -13.79 -8.18 -8.23
N ILE A 330 -14.82 -7.37 -7.97
CA ILE A 330 -15.94 -7.72 -7.08
C ILE A 330 -16.96 -8.61 -7.80
N TYR A 331 -17.40 -8.21 -8.99
CA TYR A 331 -18.55 -8.80 -9.67
C TYR A 331 -18.18 -9.76 -10.81
N GLY A 332 -16.93 -9.78 -11.26
CA GLY A 332 -16.51 -10.51 -12.45
C GLY A 332 -16.79 -9.72 -13.74
N LYS A 333 -15.87 -9.82 -14.71
CA LYS A 333 -15.98 -9.15 -16.02
C LYS A 333 -17.21 -9.64 -16.79
N GLU A 334 -17.57 -10.91 -16.63
CA GLU A 334 -18.71 -11.56 -17.27
C GLU A 334 -20.08 -11.05 -16.77
N ASN A 335 -20.09 -10.20 -15.74
CA ASN A 335 -21.30 -9.55 -15.23
C ASN A 335 -21.33 -8.05 -15.54
N LEU A 336 -20.40 -7.57 -16.38
CA LEU A 336 -20.26 -6.20 -16.81
C LEU A 336 -20.25 -6.10 -18.33
N PHE A 337 -20.87 -5.07 -18.87
CA PHE A 337 -20.64 -4.66 -20.24
C PHE A 337 -20.46 -3.15 -20.30
N ALA A 338 -19.73 -2.68 -21.30
CA ALA A 338 -19.31 -1.29 -21.41
C ALA A 338 -19.68 -0.68 -22.76
N VAL A 339 -20.05 0.59 -22.75
CA VAL A 339 -20.42 1.36 -23.94
C VAL A 339 -19.49 2.55 -24.05
N LEU A 340 -18.88 2.72 -25.22
CA LEU A 340 -18.03 3.86 -25.55
C LEU A 340 -18.82 4.86 -26.40
N GLY A 341 -18.86 6.11 -25.96
CA GLY A 341 -19.47 7.20 -26.70
C GLY A 341 -18.75 8.53 -26.53
N ASN A 342 -19.35 9.62 -27.01
CA ASN A 342 -18.90 11.00 -26.75
C ASN A 342 -19.80 11.71 -25.74
N LYS A 343 -19.45 12.96 -25.40
CA LYS A 343 -20.24 13.79 -24.46
C LYS A 343 -21.62 14.20 -24.98
N GLU A 344 -21.85 14.09 -26.28
CA GLU A 344 -23.13 14.41 -26.94
C GLU A 344 -24.07 13.19 -26.97
N GLY A 345 -23.64 12.05 -26.42
CA GLY A 345 -24.44 10.82 -26.38
C GLY A 345 -24.32 9.94 -27.62
N MET A 346 -23.45 10.29 -28.59
CA MET A 346 -23.18 9.41 -29.73
C MET A 346 -22.40 8.18 -29.29
N LEU A 347 -22.88 7.01 -29.67
CA LEU A 347 -22.27 5.73 -29.34
C LEU A 347 -21.39 5.20 -30.48
N TYR A 348 -20.28 4.58 -30.11
CA TYR A 348 -19.28 4.08 -31.05
C TYR A 348 -19.07 2.57 -30.92
N LEU A 349 -18.83 2.09 -29.69
CA LEU A 349 -18.52 0.68 -29.42
C LEU A 349 -19.32 0.17 -28.23
N ILE A 350 -19.75 -1.09 -28.26
CA ILE A 350 -20.38 -1.81 -27.14
C ILE A 350 -19.59 -3.10 -26.91
N TYR A 351 -19.15 -3.35 -25.68
CA TYR A 351 -18.38 -4.52 -25.27
C TYR A 351 -19.23 -5.38 -24.37
N LEU A 352 -19.72 -6.50 -24.90
CA LEU A 352 -20.61 -7.43 -24.20
C LEU A 352 -19.85 -8.35 -23.23
N PRO A 353 -20.52 -8.91 -22.20
CA PRO A 353 -19.86 -9.73 -21.18
C PRO A 353 -19.32 -11.06 -21.72
N ASP A 354 -19.84 -11.54 -22.85
CA ASP A 354 -19.39 -12.75 -23.54
C ASP A 354 -18.14 -12.52 -24.41
N GLY A 355 -17.65 -11.28 -24.49
CA GLY A 355 -16.47 -10.90 -25.26
C GLY A 355 -16.76 -10.38 -26.67
N GLN A 356 -18.02 -10.28 -27.08
CA GLN A 356 -18.38 -9.68 -28.36
C GLN A 356 -18.24 -8.15 -28.34
N ILE A 357 -17.86 -7.56 -29.47
CA ILE A 357 -17.77 -6.11 -29.64
C ILE A 357 -18.72 -5.69 -30.76
N ILE A 358 -19.64 -4.77 -30.47
CA ILE A 358 -20.54 -4.17 -31.45
C ILE A 358 -19.99 -2.81 -31.84
N CYS A 359 -19.82 -2.57 -33.13
CA CYS A 359 -19.41 -1.30 -33.71
C CYS A 359 -20.60 -0.63 -34.39
N THR A 360 -20.86 0.63 -34.06
CA THR A 360 -21.92 1.42 -34.70
C THR A 360 -21.43 2.05 -36.02
N ASP A 361 -22.34 2.42 -36.92
CA ASP A 361 -22.00 3.16 -38.14
C ASP A 361 -21.40 4.56 -37.85
N ASN A 362 -21.69 5.13 -36.68
CA ASN A 362 -21.13 6.40 -36.22
C ASN A 362 -19.69 6.27 -35.69
N CYS A 363 -19.17 5.04 -35.59
CA CYS A 363 -17.85 4.77 -35.04
C CYS A 363 -16.75 5.39 -35.93
N PRO A 364 -15.95 6.34 -35.41
CA PRO A 364 -14.93 7.02 -36.19
C PRO A 364 -13.89 6.04 -36.73
N LYS A 365 -13.49 6.20 -38.00
CA LYS A 365 -12.41 5.39 -38.61
C LYS A 365 -11.00 5.80 -38.15
N GLY A 366 -10.89 6.58 -37.09
CA GLY A 366 -9.63 7.07 -36.54
C GLY A 366 -8.79 5.94 -35.93
N LYS A 367 -7.47 6.15 -35.90
CA LYS A 367 -6.51 5.18 -35.34
C LYS A 367 -6.86 4.75 -33.90
N VAL A 368 -7.25 5.70 -33.05
CA VAL A 368 -7.63 5.47 -31.65
C VAL A 368 -8.79 4.47 -31.54
N VAL A 369 -9.87 4.72 -32.29
CA VAL A 369 -11.07 3.90 -32.21
C VAL A 369 -10.82 2.52 -32.80
N LYS A 370 -9.98 2.41 -33.83
CA LYS A 370 -9.50 1.12 -34.35
C LYS A 370 -8.69 0.34 -33.31
N GLU A 371 -7.82 1.01 -32.55
CA GLU A 371 -7.06 0.38 -31.45
C GLU A 371 -8.00 -0.14 -30.35
N LEU A 372 -8.99 0.65 -29.93
CA LEU A 372 -9.99 0.22 -28.94
C LEU A 372 -10.81 -0.96 -29.46
N ARG A 373 -11.34 -0.85 -30.67
CA ARG A 373 -12.13 -1.88 -31.37
C ARG A 373 -11.41 -3.24 -31.41
N ASN A 374 -10.09 -3.24 -31.59
CA ASN A 374 -9.30 -4.46 -31.70
C ASN A 374 -8.86 -5.04 -30.35
N ASN A 375 -9.31 -4.45 -29.23
CA ASN A 375 -8.95 -4.88 -27.90
C ASN A 375 -10.20 -5.08 -27.02
N VAL A 376 -10.61 -6.35 -26.83
CA VAL A 376 -11.75 -6.74 -25.97
C VAL A 376 -11.59 -6.34 -24.49
N ASN A 377 -10.39 -5.98 -24.08
CA ASN A 377 -10.10 -5.50 -22.73
C ASN A 377 -9.98 -3.98 -22.67
N ALA A 378 -10.18 -3.27 -23.77
CA ALA A 378 -10.12 -1.81 -23.81
C ALA A 378 -10.93 -1.12 -22.69
N PRO A 379 -12.17 -1.55 -22.34
CA PRO A 379 -12.91 -0.93 -21.24
C PRO A 379 -12.24 -1.10 -19.87
N PHE A 380 -11.30 -2.01 -19.72
CA PHE A 380 -10.63 -2.35 -18.46
C PHE A 380 -9.14 -1.93 -18.48
N GLU A 381 -8.75 -1.14 -19.50
CA GLU A 381 -7.41 -0.62 -19.68
C GLU A 381 -7.35 0.89 -19.45
N ARG A 382 -6.36 1.32 -18.68
CA ARG A 382 -6.17 2.72 -18.31
C ARG A 382 -5.99 3.66 -19.50
N ASN A 383 -5.34 3.20 -20.56
CA ASN A 383 -5.10 4.01 -21.77
C ASN A 383 -6.40 4.41 -22.47
N SER A 384 -7.48 3.65 -22.27
CA SER A 384 -8.78 3.93 -22.86
C SER A 384 -9.52 5.10 -22.20
N PHE A 385 -9.05 5.57 -21.04
CA PHE A 385 -9.60 6.71 -20.30
C PHE A 385 -8.86 8.03 -20.58
N LEU A 386 -7.80 8.00 -21.39
CA LEU A 386 -6.97 9.19 -21.67
C LEU A 386 -7.53 10.06 -22.80
N TYR A 387 -8.66 9.70 -23.40
CA TYR A 387 -9.22 10.38 -24.57
C TYR A 387 -10.32 11.37 -24.15
N PRO A 388 -10.06 12.70 -24.19
CA PRO A 388 -10.95 13.70 -23.58
C PRO A 388 -12.34 13.82 -24.21
N ASN A 389 -12.49 13.34 -25.44
CA ASN A 389 -13.75 13.37 -26.21
C ASN A 389 -14.53 12.05 -26.15
N LEU A 390 -13.98 11.03 -25.48
CA LEU A 390 -14.60 9.73 -25.33
C LEU A 390 -14.98 9.49 -23.87
N HIS A 391 -16.08 8.80 -23.65
CA HIS A 391 -16.59 8.45 -22.34
C HIS A 391 -17.08 7.01 -22.31
N TRP A 392 -16.78 6.31 -21.22
CA TRP A 392 -17.22 4.95 -20.98
C TRP A 392 -18.43 4.93 -20.04
N GLN A 393 -19.50 4.26 -20.45
CA GLN A 393 -20.62 3.91 -19.59
C GLN A 393 -20.55 2.42 -19.27
N TYR A 394 -20.80 2.05 -18.02
CA TYR A 394 -20.76 0.65 -17.58
C TYR A 394 -22.12 0.21 -17.06
N TYR A 395 -22.47 -1.03 -17.39
CA TYR A 395 -23.71 -1.65 -16.98
C TYR A 395 -23.40 -2.94 -16.24
N ILE A 396 -24.16 -3.21 -15.18
CA ILE A 396 -23.97 -4.37 -14.31
C ILE A 396 -25.27 -5.15 -14.15
N ASN A 397 -25.19 -6.47 -14.12
CA ASN A 397 -26.35 -7.34 -13.95
C ASN A 397 -27.05 -7.09 -12.59
N LYS A 398 -28.28 -6.56 -12.59
CA LYS A 398 -29.07 -6.24 -11.39
C LYS A 398 -29.22 -7.42 -10.44
N LYS A 399 -29.34 -8.65 -10.98
CA LYS A 399 -29.47 -9.87 -10.17
C LYS A 399 -28.19 -10.22 -9.41
N LYS A 400 -27.06 -9.62 -9.78
CA LYS A 400 -25.74 -9.81 -9.15
C LYS A 400 -25.36 -8.67 -8.20
N ILE A 401 -26.08 -7.55 -8.22
CA ILE A 401 -25.89 -6.43 -7.28
C ILE A 401 -26.52 -6.78 -5.93
N ASN A 402 -25.88 -7.66 -5.19
CA ASN A 402 -26.25 -7.98 -3.83
C ASN A 402 -24.97 -8.01 -2.99
N ILE A 403 -24.62 -6.86 -2.42
CA ILE A 403 -23.43 -6.69 -1.55
C ILE A 403 -23.44 -7.71 -0.42
N LYS A 404 -24.60 -7.97 0.18
CA LYS A 404 -24.79 -9.02 1.17
C LYS A 404 -24.46 -10.41 0.62
N SER A 405 -24.87 -10.75 -0.61
CA SER A 405 -24.47 -11.98 -1.28
C SER A 405 -22.98 -12.03 -1.58
N ILE A 406 -22.37 -10.91 -1.99
CA ILE A 406 -20.94 -10.82 -2.32
C ILE A 406 -20.09 -11.01 -1.09
N ILE A 407 -20.47 -10.40 0.03
CA ILE A 407 -19.82 -10.57 1.33
C ILE A 407 -20.01 -12.01 1.79
N ASN A 408 -21.22 -12.55 1.66
CA ASN A 408 -21.45 -13.95 1.98
C ASN A 408 -20.65 -14.90 1.06
N ILE A 409 -20.32 -14.54 -0.18
CA ILE A 409 -19.49 -15.33 -1.10
C ILE A 409 -17.99 -15.15 -0.78
N LEU A 410 -17.53 -13.91 -0.67
CA LEU A 410 -16.15 -13.52 -0.35
C LEU A 410 -15.69 -14.03 1.02
N PHE A 411 -16.63 -14.21 1.93
CA PHE A 411 -16.35 -14.65 3.30
C PHE A 411 -17.00 -16.00 3.62
N ASP A 412 -17.55 -16.69 2.61
CA ASP A 412 -18.20 -18.01 2.69
C ASP A 412 -19.21 -18.13 3.86
N LEU A 413 -20.01 -17.08 4.07
CA LEU A 413 -21.06 -16.99 5.08
C LEU A 413 -22.38 -17.51 4.49
N LYS A 414 -22.45 -18.78 4.08
CA LYS A 414 -23.74 -19.32 3.62
C LYS A 414 -24.75 -19.29 4.77
N PRO A 415 -26.00 -18.84 4.51
CA PRO A 415 -27.07 -18.96 5.49
C PRO A 415 -27.33 -20.45 5.74
N ASN A 416 -26.96 -20.91 6.92
CA ASN A 416 -27.11 -22.30 7.31
C ASN A 416 -28.59 -22.69 7.25
N LYS A 417 -28.95 -23.76 6.54
CA LYS A 417 -30.35 -24.24 6.48
C LYS A 417 -30.90 -24.56 7.89
N ARG A 418 -30.03 -24.90 8.85
CA ARG A 418 -30.39 -25.13 10.26
C ARG A 418 -30.70 -23.86 11.07
N LEU A 419 -30.34 -22.68 10.58
CA LEU A 419 -30.61 -21.39 11.26
C LEU A 419 -32.03 -20.85 11.00
N LYS A 420 -32.76 -21.39 10.02
CA LYS A 420 -34.18 -21.02 9.79
C LYS A 420 -35.12 -21.48 10.90
N ASP A 421 -34.71 -22.49 11.68
CA ASP A 421 -35.57 -23.09 12.71
C ASP A 421 -35.33 -22.49 14.12
N SER A 422 -34.21 -21.78 14.33
CA SER A 422 -33.96 -21.09 15.61
C SER A 422 -34.58 -19.69 15.59
N LYS A 423 -35.75 -19.54 16.20
CA LYS A 423 -36.49 -18.27 16.37
C LYS A 423 -35.74 -17.14 17.10
N SER A 424 -34.50 -17.36 17.56
CA SER A 424 -33.74 -16.41 18.39
C SER A 424 -32.74 -15.52 17.64
N LEU A 425 -32.38 -15.83 16.38
CA LEU A 425 -31.46 -15.01 15.58
C LEU A 425 -32.24 -14.16 14.56
N LYS A 426 -32.66 -12.97 14.98
CA LYS A 426 -33.49 -12.07 14.16
C LYS A 426 -32.72 -11.22 13.15
N SER A 427 -31.39 -11.14 13.21
CA SER A 427 -30.59 -10.40 12.21
C SER A 427 -29.70 -11.34 11.45
N SER A 428 -29.81 -11.34 10.13
CA SER A 428 -28.88 -12.05 9.26
C SER A 428 -27.53 -11.32 9.22
N TRP A 429 -26.44 -12.05 9.00
CA TRP A 429 -25.06 -11.53 8.96
C TRP A 429 -24.85 -10.30 8.06
N GLY A 430 -25.61 -10.22 6.96
CA GLY A 430 -25.62 -9.03 6.11
C GLY A 430 -26.23 -7.79 6.73
N ASP A 431 -27.16 -7.93 7.69
CA ASP A 431 -27.78 -6.80 8.39
C ASP A 431 -26.79 -6.16 9.39
N ALA A 432 -25.92 -6.98 9.98
CA ALA A 432 -24.80 -6.49 10.80
C ALA A 432 -23.78 -5.74 9.94
N PHE A 433 -23.41 -6.29 8.77
CA PHE A 433 -22.54 -5.60 7.82
C PHE A 433 -23.18 -4.30 7.30
N ASP A 434 -24.46 -4.28 6.95
CA ASP A 434 -25.16 -3.06 6.52
C ASP A 434 -25.14 -2.00 7.64
N THR A 435 -25.34 -2.41 8.89
CA THR A 435 -25.24 -1.51 10.05
C THR A 435 -23.82 -0.94 10.20
N ILE A 436 -22.80 -1.74 9.92
CA ILE A 436 -21.39 -1.37 9.95
C ILE A 436 -21.05 -0.41 8.82
N VAL A 437 -21.44 -0.73 7.59
CA VAL A 437 -21.33 0.14 6.42
C VAL A 437 -21.95 1.47 6.78
N LYS A 438 -23.17 1.47 7.31
CA LYS A 438 -23.87 2.68 7.73
C LYS A 438 -23.13 3.45 8.83
N THR A 439 -22.45 2.79 9.77
CA THR A 439 -21.69 3.46 10.84
C THR A 439 -20.35 4.04 10.36
N VAL A 440 -19.58 3.29 9.56
CA VAL A 440 -18.35 3.78 8.91
C VAL A 440 -18.71 4.90 7.92
N TYR A 441 -19.84 4.76 7.25
CA TYR A 441 -20.45 5.76 6.39
C TYR A 441 -20.83 7.03 7.16
N GLU A 442 -21.59 6.94 8.25
CA GLU A 442 -21.94 8.10 9.10
C GLU A 442 -20.71 8.85 9.62
N LYS A 443 -19.56 8.17 9.77
CA LYS A 443 -18.29 8.78 10.16
C LYS A 443 -17.47 9.36 9.00
N THR A 444 -17.70 8.92 7.76
CA THR A 444 -17.01 9.38 6.54
C THR A 444 -17.89 10.28 5.66
N SER A 445 -19.17 10.44 6.01
CA SER A 445 -20.23 11.02 5.17
C SER A 445 -20.12 12.52 4.93
N ALA A 446 -19.31 13.26 5.71
CA ALA A 446 -19.10 14.69 5.46
C ALA A 446 -18.48 14.98 4.08
N ASN A 447 -17.80 14.00 3.45
CA ASN A 447 -17.08 14.17 2.18
C ASN A 447 -17.75 13.51 0.95
N TYR A 448 -18.92 12.87 1.11
CA TYR A 448 -19.51 12.01 0.07
C TYR A 448 -19.96 12.75 -1.20
N ALA A 449 -20.31 14.04 -1.10
CA ALA A 449 -20.74 14.83 -2.25
C ALA A 449 -19.66 15.02 -3.33
N MET A 450 -18.41 14.61 -3.09
CA MET A 450 -17.25 14.97 -3.90
C MET A 450 -16.61 13.84 -4.72
N VAL A 451 -17.14 12.61 -4.74
CA VAL A 451 -16.59 11.61 -5.68
C VAL A 451 -16.96 12.05 -7.10
N ILE A 452 -15.99 12.58 -7.85
CA ILE A 452 -16.15 13.14 -9.20
C ILE A 452 -15.03 12.71 -10.16
N SER A 453 -14.04 11.95 -9.67
CA SER A 453 -12.84 11.52 -10.39
C SER A 453 -12.27 10.21 -9.83
N ASP A 454 -11.45 9.49 -10.62
CA ASP A 454 -10.69 8.31 -10.18
C ASP A 454 -9.91 8.57 -8.88
N ASN A 455 -9.32 9.76 -8.76
CA ASN A 455 -8.55 10.16 -7.58
C ASN A 455 -9.44 10.33 -6.35
N SER A 456 -10.61 10.98 -6.51
CA SER A 456 -11.57 11.11 -5.42
C SER A 456 -12.15 9.76 -4.98
N PHE A 457 -12.27 8.79 -5.90
CA PHE A 457 -12.67 7.42 -5.54
C PHE A 457 -11.58 6.73 -4.71
N LYS A 458 -10.31 6.84 -5.11
CA LYS A 458 -9.19 6.32 -4.31
C LYS A 458 -9.11 7.00 -2.95
N GLN A 459 -9.31 8.32 -2.91
CA GLN A 459 -9.39 9.08 -1.66
C GLN A 459 -10.47 8.54 -0.75
N TYR A 460 -11.68 8.34 -1.27
CA TYR A 460 -12.76 7.79 -0.49
C TYR A 460 -12.44 6.37 0.04
N CYS A 461 -11.87 5.50 -0.80
CA CYS A 461 -11.44 4.17 -0.35
C CYS A 461 -10.37 4.26 0.75
N PHE A 462 -9.44 5.21 0.64
CA PHE A 462 -8.41 5.45 1.64
C PHE A 462 -8.98 6.02 2.95
N GLU A 463 -9.90 6.97 2.90
CA GLU A 463 -10.58 7.53 4.09
C GLU A 463 -11.36 6.43 4.83
N VAL A 464 -12.05 5.56 4.08
CA VAL A 464 -12.67 4.36 4.65
C VAL A 464 -11.61 3.46 5.27
N TYR A 465 -10.52 3.16 4.57
CA TYR A 465 -9.40 2.37 5.10
C TYR A 465 -8.84 2.97 6.40
N LEU A 466 -8.62 4.29 6.46
CA LEU A 466 -8.12 5.00 7.62
C LEU A 466 -9.13 4.98 8.77
N ALA A 467 -10.42 5.13 8.48
CA ALA A 467 -11.50 5.00 9.46
C ALA A 467 -11.59 3.57 10.03
N LEU A 468 -11.48 2.54 9.19
CA LEU A 468 -11.39 1.13 9.62
C LEU A 468 -10.17 0.95 10.53
N TYR A 469 -9.01 1.46 10.10
CA TYR A 469 -7.75 1.37 10.82
C TYR A 469 -7.83 2.03 12.21
N ASN A 470 -8.30 3.27 12.29
CA ASN A 470 -8.45 4.05 13.52
C ASN A 470 -9.51 3.46 14.46
N THR A 471 -10.60 2.92 13.93
CA THR A 471 -11.71 2.38 14.73
C THR A 471 -11.39 0.99 15.30
N ILE A 472 -10.59 0.17 14.61
CA ILE A 472 -10.40 -1.24 14.95
C ILE A 472 -9.11 -1.48 15.77
N GLY A 473 -8.27 -0.47 15.92
CA GLY A 473 -7.21 -0.49 16.94
C GLY A 473 -5.97 -1.25 16.48
N TYR A 474 -5.21 -0.62 15.59
CA TYR A 474 -3.82 -0.99 15.37
C TYR A 474 -2.82 -0.19 16.22
N ASN A 475 -3.27 0.81 16.97
CA ASN A 475 -2.42 1.65 17.79
C ASN A 475 -2.76 1.52 19.28
N LYS A 476 -1.82 0.98 20.06
CA LYS A 476 -1.46 1.52 21.38
C LYS A 476 -0.57 2.74 21.16
N LEU A 477 -1.11 3.80 20.54
CA LEU A 477 -0.42 5.10 20.55
C LEU A 477 -0.46 5.64 21.98
N ASN A 478 0.53 6.46 22.32
CA ASN A 478 0.71 6.98 23.67
C ASN A 478 -0.58 7.67 24.17
N ARG A 479 -0.96 7.38 25.43
CA ARG A 479 -2.23 7.82 26.06
C ARG A 479 -2.45 9.34 25.98
N ASP A 480 -1.38 10.11 25.91
CA ASP A 480 -1.41 11.57 25.89
C ASP A 480 -1.78 12.15 24.50
N ASP A 481 -1.43 11.49 23.40
CA ASP A 481 -1.71 11.95 22.04
C ASP A 481 -3.20 11.78 21.67
N LEU A 482 -3.90 10.87 22.35
CA LEU A 482 -5.31 10.56 22.11
C LEU A 482 -6.28 11.36 22.99
N ARG A 483 -5.78 12.13 23.97
CA ARG A 483 -6.58 12.77 25.04
C ARG A 483 -7.67 13.72 24.55
N ASN A 484 -7.56 14.23 23.33
CA ASN A 484 -8.55 15.11 22.70
C ASN A 484 -9.47 14.40 21.69
N SER A 485 -9.30 13.09 21.47
CA SER A 485 -10.16 12.31 20.58
C SER A 485 -11.37 11.74 21.33
N TYR A 486 -12.53 11.71 20.68
CA TYR A 486 -13.74 11.06 21.20
C TYR A 486 -13.53 9.56 21.54
N ILE A 487 -12.47 8.95 20.99
CA ILE A 487 -12.04 7.57 21.23
C ILE A 487 -11.40 7.42 22.63
N TYR A 488 -10.70 8.43 23.14
CA TYR A 488 -10.13 8.41 24.50
C TYR A 488 -11.21 8.37 25.58
N HIS A 489 -12.31 9.10 25.40
CA HIS A 489 -13.45 9.01 26.31
C HIS A 489 -14.16 7.65 26.24
N LEU A 490 -14.07 6.95 25.11
CA LEU A 490 -14.57 5.58 24.93
C LEU A 490 -13.66 4.56 25.65
N ASP A 491 -12.35 4.67 25.47
CA ASP A 491 -11.35 3.84 26.16
C ASP A 491 -11.38 4.08 27.68
N GLU A 492 -11.61 5.32 28.13
CA GLU A 492 -11.79 5.65 29.56
C GLU A 492 -13.09 5.06 30.14
N GLN A 493 -14.16 4.95 29.34
CA GLN A 493 -15.39 4.25 29.73
C GLN A 493 -15.22 2.72 29.75
N VAL A 494 -14.39 2.18 28.86
CA VAL A 494 -14.02 0.75 28.81
C VAL A 494 -13.05 0.38 29.95
N ASP A 495 -12.09 1.23 30.29
CA ASP A 495 -11.17 1.05 31.43
C ASP A 495 -11.92 1.06 32.77
N LYS A 496 -13.03 1.82 32.88
CA LYS A 496 -13.92 1.78 34.05
C LYS A 496 -14.59 0.42 34.25
N LEU A 497 -14.69 -0.41 33.21
CA LEU A 497 -15.22 -1.78 33.28
C LEU A 497 -14.18 -2.80 33.76
N LYS A 498 -12.92 -2.38 34.01
CA LYS A 498 -11.79 -3.24 34.48
C LYS A 498 -11.58 -4.52 33.65
N THR A 499 -12.06 -4.55 32.41
CA THR A 499 -11.93 -5.67 31.48
C THR A 499 -11.56 -5.13 30.11
N ASP A 500 -10.39 -5.53 29.61
CA ASP A 500 -9.96 -5.23 28.25
C ASP A 500 -10.79 -6.11 27.30
N ILE A 501 -11.93 -5.59 26.84
CA ILE A 501 -12.88 -6.31 25.98
C ILE A 501 -12.19 -6.83 24.70
N PRO A 502 -11.31 -6.08 24.00
CA PRO A 502 -10.47 -6.62 22.93
C PRO A 502 -9.65 -7.85 23.34
N ASP A 503 -9.04 -7.82 24.52
CA ASP A 503 -8.25 -8.95 25.02
C ASP A 503 -9.14 -10.12 25.44
N GLU A 504 -10.33 -9.89 26.01
CA GLU A 504 -11.30 -10.94 26.34
C GLU A 504 -11.94 -11.55 25.10
N ILE A 505 -12.22 -10.77 24.05
CA ILE A 505 -12.63 -11.26 22.72
C ILE A 505 -11.48 -12.05 22.09
N ALA A 506 -10.25 -11.54 22.12
CA ALA A 506 -9.08 -12.24 21.58
C ALA A 506 -8.76 -13.53 22.35
N LYS A 507 -8.93 -13.54 23.68
CA LYS A 507 -8.80 -14.73 24.55
C LYS A 507 -9.93 -15.71 24.28
N ALA A 508 -11.17 -15.25 24.11
CA ALA A 508 -12.31 -16.08 23.75
C ALA A 508 -12.12 -16.72 22.38
N ILE A 509 -11.74 -15.96 21.35
CA ILE A 509 -11.39 -16.45 20.02
C ILE A 509 -10.25 -17.48 20.12
N LYS A 510 -9.15 -17.14 20.80
CA LYS A 510 -8.03 -18.07 21.02
C LYS A 510 -8.46 -19.34 21.74
N LYS A 511 -9.34 -19.24 22.74
CA LYS A 511 -9.87 -20.37 23.50
C LYS A 511 -10.73 -21.27 22.63
N CYS A 512 -11.65 -20.70 21.83
CA CYS A 512 -12.45 -21.44 20.86
C CYS A 512 -11.57 -22.23 19.88
N PHE A 513 -10.52 -21.61 19.32
CA PHE A 513 -9.62 -22.32 18.41
C PHE A 513 -8.75 -23.37 19.11
N LYS A 514 -8.31 -23.11 20.35
CA LYS A 514 -7.48 -24.05 21.13
C LYS A 514 -8.27 -25.30 21.54
N ASP A 515 -9.55 -25.11 21.87
CA ASP A 515 -10.47 -26.19 22.27
C ASP A 515 -10.99 -27.00 21.06
N GLN A 516 -10.80 -26.52 19.82
CA GLN A 516 -11.32 -27.15 18.59
C GLN A 516 -10.22 -27.74 17.67
N ASN A 517 -8.95 -27.70 18.08
CA ASN A 517 -7.78 -27.99 17.23
C ASN A 517 -7.54 -29.47 16.85
N SER A 518 -8.36 -30.44 17.28
CA SER A 518 -8.08 -31.87 17.05
C SER A 518 -8.78 -32.51 15.83
N ASP A 519 -9.83 -31.92 15.26
CA ASP A 519 -10.69 -32.61 14.25
C ASP A 519 -10.95 -31.81 12.94
N TYR A 520 -10.18 -30.76 12.66
CA TYR A 520 -10.48 -29.86 11.53
C TYR A 520 -10.01 -30.31 10.15
N LEU A 521 -9.19 -31.36 10.06
CA LEU A 521 -8.74 -31.87 8.76
C LEU A 521 -9.85 -32.60 7.99
N ASP A 522 -10.87 -33.11 8.70
CA ASP A 522 -11.94 -33.93 8.10
C ASP A 522 -13.31 -33.24 8.06
N LYS A 523 -13.45 -32.03 8.63
CA LYS A 523 -14.69 -31.26 8.62
C LYS A 523 -14.78 -30.35 7.40
N ASP A 524 -15.97 -30.28 6.80
CA ASP A 524 -16.22 -29.35 5.70
C ASP A 524 -16.29 -27.89 6.20
N LEU A 525 -15.94 -26.96 5.31
CA LEU A 525 -15.77 -25.54 5.61
C LEU A 525 -17.02 -24.88 6.22
N ASP A 526 -18.23 -25.29 5.79
CA ASP A 526 -19.48 -24.74 6.32
C ASP A 526 -19.64 -25.12 7.81
N THR A 527 -19.23 -26.32 8.20
CA THR A 527 -19.30 -26.81 9.59
C THR A 527 -18.31 -26.06 10.49
N ILE A 528 -17.07 -25.89 10.03
CA ILE A 528 -16.00 -25.20 10.76
C ILE A 528 -16.37 -23.74 11.01
N VAL A 529 -16.76 -23.03 9.96
CA VAL A 529 -17.13 -21.62 10.02
C VAL A 529 -18.39 -21.43 10.87
N THR A 530 -19.39 -22.31 10.76
CA THR A 530 -20.60 -22.25 11.58
C THR A 530 -20.33 -22.45 13.07
N GLU A 531 -19.55 -23.48 13.45
CA GLU A 531 -19.24 -23.76 14.86
C GLU A 531 -18.42 -22.63 15.48
N PHE A 532 -17.46 -22.09 14.72
CA PHE A 532 -16.65 -20.96 15.14
C PHE A 532 -17.46 -19.67 15.29
N LEU A 533 -18.28 -19.32 14.29
CA LEU A 533 -19.11 -18.11 14.32
C LEU A 533 -20.16 -18.15 15.43
N LYS A 534 -20.78 -19.32 15.69
CA LYS A 534 -21.68 -19.50 16.85
C LYS A 534 -20.96 -19.27 18.17
N SER A 535 -19.71 -19.69 18.27
CA SER A 535 -18.91 -19.48 19.46
C SER A 535 -18.55 -18.01 19.64
N VAL A 536 -18.08 -17.33 18.58
CA VAL A 536 -17.79 -15.89 18.60
C VAL A 536 -19.05 -15.07 18.91
N GLU A 537 -20.19 -15.41 18.31
CA GLU A 537 -21.47 -14.75 18.56
C GLU A 537 -21.96 -15.00 20.00
N HIS A 538 -21.86 -16.22 20.52
CA HIS A 538 -22.15 -16.52 21.92
C HIS A 538 -21.25 -15.73 22.89
N PHE A 539 -19.96 -15.60 22.59
CA PHE A 539 -19.04 -14.80 23.40
C PHE A 539 -19.29 -13.30 23.28
N ALA A 540 -19.55 -12.79 22.07
CA ALA A 540 -19.87 -11.40 21.83
C ALA A 540 -21.20 -11.02 22.49
N ASP A 541 -22.24 -11.85 22.36
CA ASP A 541 -23.53 -11.65 23.01
C ASP A 541 -23.42 -11.80 24.53
N LYS A 542 -22.56 -12.68 25.05
CA LYS A 542 -22.29 -12.77 26.49
C LYS A 542 -21.61 -11.50 27.01
N ILE A 543 -20.54 -11.04 26.35
CA ILE A 543 -19.87 -9.78 26.65
C ILE A 543 -20.87 -8.61 26.56
N ILE A 544 -21.63 -8.49 25.46
CA ILE A 544 -22.64 -7.45 25.28
C ILE A 544 -23.74 -7.54 26.34
N THR A 545 -24.14 -8.74 26.76
CA THR A 545 -25.15 -8.96 27.81
C THR A 545 -24.60 -8.57 29.18
N ASP A 546 -23.35 -8.90 29.47
CA ASP A 546 -22.65 -8.47 30.68
C ASP A 546 -22.41 -6.94 30.70
N MET A 547 -22.42 -6.29 29.53
CA MET A 547 -22.23 -4.85 29.35
C MET A 547 -23.52 -4.03 29.18
N LYS A 548 -24.67 -4.70 28.94
CA LYS A 548 -25.95 -4.10 28.52
C LYS A 548 -26.57 -3.17 29.56
N GLU A 549 -26.06 -3.13 30.78
CA GLU A 549 -26.49 -2.15 31.79
C GLU A 549 -25.81 -0.77 31.62
N SER A 550 -24.77 -0.62 30.77
CA SER A 550 -23.95 0.61 30.71
C SER A 550 -23.68 1.19 29.31
N ILE A 551 -24.07 0.52 28.23
CA ILE A 551 -23.62 0.87 26.86
C ILE A 551 -24.76 1.41 25.99
N ASN A 552 -24.54 2.57 25.34
CA ASN A 552 -25.42 3.11 24.30
C ASN A 552 -25.26 2.32 22.98
N ALA A 553 -26.34 2.17 22.21
CA ALA A 553 -26.45 1.43 20.95
C ALA A 553 -25.36 1.74 19.90
N ASN A 554 -24.79 2.95 19.88
CA ASN A 554 -23.68 3.30 18.98
C ASN A 554 -22.38 2.55 19.35
N LEU A 555 -22.11 2.39 20.65
CA LEU A 555 -20.95 1.66 21.14
C LEU A 555 -21.11 0.14 20.96
N GLU A 556 -22.33 -0.40 21.09
CA GLU A 556 -22.63 -1.80 20.74
C GLU A 556 -22.31 -2.10 19.26
N LYS A 557 -22.74 -1.23 18.34
CA LYS A 557 -22.45 -1.36 16.90
C LYS A 557 -20.94 -1.37 16.62
N GLN A 558 -20.18 -0.53 17.32
CA GLN A 558 -18.72 -0.45 17.19
C GLN A 558 -18.02 -1.70 17.75
N CYS A 559 -18.50 -2.25 18.88
CA CYS A 559 -17.98 -3.50 19.44
C CYS A 559 -18.25 -4.69 18.52
N ARG A 560 -19.48 -4.81 17.98
CA ARG A 560 -19.82 -5.84 16.98
C ARG A 560 -18.92 -5.70 15.74
N PHE A 561 -18.79 -4.49 15.20
CA PHE A 561 -17.90 -4.20 14.08
C PHE A 561 -16.47 -4.67 14.30
N LYS A 562 -15.89 -4.28 15.43
CA LYS A 562 -14.53 -4.65 15.82
C LYS A 562 -14.41 -6.17 15.94
N ALA A 563 -15.35 -6.84 16.60
CA ALA A 563 -15.37 -8.30 16.70
C ALA A 563 -15.40 -8.97 15.31
N TYR A 564 -16.30 -8.55 14.43
CA TYR A 564 -16.42 -9.07 13.06
C TYR A 564 -15.16 -8.91 12.23
N PHE A 565 -14.62 -7.69 12.22
CA PHE A 565 -13.41 -7.40 11.50
C PHE A 565 -12.23 -8.19 12.06
N GLU A 566 -12.10 -8.26 13.39
CA GLU A 566 -11.08 -9.06 14.06
C GLU A 566 -11.21 -10.56 13.75
N THR A 567 -12.44 -11.07 13.64
CA THR A 567 -12.72 -12.44 13.22
C THR A 567 -12.27 -12.70 11.78
N LEU A 568 -12.60 -11.82 10.84
CA LEU A 568 -12.15 -11.90 9.44
C LEU A 568 -10.63 -11.82 9.31
N ARG A 569 -10.06 -10.84 10.02
CA ARG A 569 -8.63 -10.59 10.11
C ARG A 569 -7.88 -11.79 10.68
N TYR A 570 -8.41 -12.39 11.75
CA TYR A 570 -7.88 -13.60 12.37
C TYR A 570 -8.03 -14.81 11.44
N PHE A 571 -9.19 -14.99 10.82
CA PHE A 571 -9.43 -16.09 9.89
C PHE A 571 -8.49 -16.06 8.70
N MET A 572 -8.34 -14.91 8.03
CA MET A 572 -7.40 -14.77 6.92
C MET A 572 -5.96 -14.97 7.37
N GLY A 573 -5.56 -14.35 8.49
CA GLY A 573 -4.21 -14.47 9.04
C GLY A 573 -3.85 -15.90 9.47
N GLU A 574 -4.76 -16.63 10.12
CA GLU A 574 -4.51 -18.01 10.53
C GLU A 574 -4.62 -18.99 9.36
N LYS A 575 -5.50 -18.77 8.37
CA LYS A 575 -5.52 -19.60 7.16
C LYS A 575 -4.21 -19.49 6.38
N ILE A 576 -3.69 -18.28 6.26
CA ILE A 576 -2.36 -18.00 5.70
C ILE A 576 -1.26 -18.70 6.49
N LYS A 577 -1.31 -18.61 7.83
CA LYS A 577 -0.34 -19.30 8.68
C LYS A 577 -0.43 -20.83 8.51
N ASN A 578 -1.63 -21.36 8.37
CA ASN A 578 -1.90 -22.78 8.18
C ASN A 578 -1.66 -23.26 6.74
N SER A 579 -1.45 -22.36 5.78
CA SER A 579 -1.12 -22.74 4.39
C SER A 579 0.36 -23.12 4.24
N GLY A 580 1.15 -23.06 5.31
CA GLY A 580 2.58 -23.37 5.30
C GLY A 580 3.44 -22.27 4.68
N ILE A 581 2.86 -21.10 4.36
CA ILE A 581 3.61 -19.97 3.82
C ILE A 581 4.34 -19.28 4.98
N SER A 582 5.66 -19.47 5.03
CA SER A 582 6.54 -18.81 5.99
C SER A 582 7.16 -17.55 5.38
N CYS A 583 7.54 -16.63 6.27
CA CYS A 583 8.51 -15.61 5.92
C CYS A 583 9.88 -16.29 5.83
N GLY A 584 10.58 -16.18 4.69
CA GLY A 584 11.91 -16.76 4.49
C GLY A 584 13.02 -16.04 5.28
N VAL A 585 12.68 -15.43 6.42
CA VAL A 585 13.57 -14.70 7.31
C VAL A 585 13.19 -15.06 8.74
N SER A 586 14.18 -15.41 9.55
CA SER A 586 13.98 -15.96 10.91
C SER A 586 15.03 -15.46 11.88
N PHE A 587 14.87 -15.82 13.15
CA PHE A 587 15.88 -15.61 14.19
C PHE A 587 16.24 -16.96 14.79
N LYS A 588 17.51 -17.13 15.16
CA LYS A 588 18.01 -18.38 15.72
C LYS A 588 17.29 -18.73 17.03
N GLU A 589 16.94 -20.00 17.21
CA GLU A 589 16.43 -20.49 18.50
C GLU A 589 17.56 -21.01 19.39
N LYS A 590 17.56 -20.62 20.66
CA LYS A 590 18.49 -21.12 21.67
C LYS A 590 17.73 -21.51 22.94
N ALA A 591 17.75 -22.81 23.27
CA ALA A 591 17.07 -23.37 24.45
C ALA A 591 15.58 -22.99 24.55
N GLY A 592 14.85 -23.04 23.43
CA GLY A 592 13.42 -22.72 23.36
C GLY A 592 13.09 -21.23 23.47
N LYS A 593 14.09 -20.34 23.37
CA LYS A 593 13.90 -18.89 23.26
C LYS A 593 14.49 -18.37 21.96
N THR A 594 13.75 -17.47 21.31
CA THR A 594 14.23 -16.77 20.12
C THR A 594 15.37 -15.83 20.51
N ASP A 595 16.52 -15.98 19.85
CA ASP A 595 17.66 -15.10 20.00
C ASP A 595 17.65 -14.03 18.91
N TYR A 596 16.95 -12.94 19.20
CA TYR A 596 16.79 -11.79 18.33
C TYR A 596 18.10 -11.07 17.93
N SER A 597 19.25 -11.42 18.54
CA SER A 597 20.55 -10.92 18.07
C SER A 597 21.17 -11.75 16.94
N LEU A 598 20.57 -12.88 16.57
CA LEU A 598 21.04 -13.77 15.52
C LEU A 598 19.97 -13.90 14.44
N PHE A 599 20.02 -12.97 13.50
CA PHE A 599 19.09 -12.89 12.38
C PHE A 599 19.57 -13.81 11.23
N GLU A 600 18.62 -14.54 10.64
CA GLU A 600 18.89 -15.53 9.61
C GLU A 600 18.12 -15.20 8.34
N TYR A 601 18.75 -15.45 7.19
CA TYR A 601 18.20 -15.15 5.87
C TYR A 601 17.97 -16.41 4.99
N PRO A 602 17.15 -17.39 5.42
CA PRO A 602 16.89 -18.60 4.62
C PRO A 602 16.48 -18.32 3.16
N ILE A 603 15.75 -17.23 2.92
CA ILE A 603 15.28 -16.80 1.60
C ILE A 603 16.41 -16.64 0.58
N ILE A 604 17.62 -16.26 1.03
CA ILE A 604 18.76 -16.08 0.14
C ILE A 604 19.15 -17.42 -0.53
N ASN A 605 18.91 -18.53 0.16
CA ASN A 605 19.23 -19.88 -0.30
C ASN A 605 18.10 -20.53 -1.12
N GLU A 606 16.95 -19.86 -1.27
CA GLU A 606 15.84 -20.37 -2.08
C GLU A 606 16.15 -20.21 -3.58
N SER A 607 16.52 -21.30 -4.25
CA SER A 607 16.93 -21.30 -5.67
C SER A 607 15.84 -20.88 -6.66
N ASP A 608 14.58 -21.00 -6.25
CA ASP A 608 13.41 -20.78 -7.12
C ASP A 608 12.77 -19.40 -6.90
N ASN A 609 13.48 -18.49 -6.23
CA ASN A 609 12.99 -17.16 -5.93
C ASN A 609 13.47 -16.11 -6.96
N ASP A 610 12.58 -15.75 -7.90
CA ASP A 610 12.83 -14.78 -8.96
C ASP A 610 13.36 -13.42 -8.45
N LEU A 611 12.91 -12.96 -7.27
CA LEU A 611 13.36 -11.69 -6.69
C LEU A 611 14.82 -11.79 -6.26
N ILE A 612 15.17 -12.88 -5.55
CA ILE A 612 16.54 -13.13 -5.07
C ILE A 612 17.49 -13.35 -6.23
N GLU A 613 17.09 -14.10 -7.26
CA GLU A 613 17.91 -14.29 -8.45
C GLU A 613 18.14 -12.97 -9.22
N GLY A 614 17.11 -12.12 -9.28
CA GLY A 614 17.24 -10.76 -9.81
C GLY A 614 18.26 -9.93 -9.03
N ILE A 615 18.21 -9.96 -7.70
CA ILE A 615 19.16 -9.28 -6.80
C ILE A 615 20.58 -9.84 -6.96
N LYS A 616 20.74 -11.18 -6.96
CA LYS A 616 22.03 -11.86 -7.17
C LYS A 616 22.64 -11.45 -8.52
N LYS A 617 21.82 -11.36 -9.58
CA LYS A 617 22.28 -10.89 -10.90
C LYS A 617 22.77 -9.46 -10.86
N LYS A 618 22.09 -8.56 -10.14
CA LYS A 618 22.50 -7.15 -9.97
C LYS A 618 23.79 -7.01 -9.17
N LEU A 619 23.92 -7.75 -8.07
CA LEU A 619 25.14 -7.79 -7.27
C LEU A 619 26.33 -8.32 -8.06
N LYS A 620 26.14 -9.35 -8.89
CA LYS A 620 27.19 -9.85 -9.81
C LYS A 620 27.72 -8.79 -10.77
N LEU A 621 26.87 -7.86 -11.25
CA LEU A 621 27.33 -6.73 -12.08
C LEU A 621 28.25 -5.78 -11.30
N SER A 622 28.12 -5.76 -9.98
CA SER A 622 28.96 -5.02 -9.05
C SER A 622 30.12 -5.83 -8.48
N LYS A 623 30.33 -7.07 -8.96
CA LYS A 623 31.28 -8.05 -8.41
C LYS A 623 31.04 -8.41 -6.93
N LEU A 624 29.80 -8.29 -6.47
CA LEU A 624 29.39 -8.67 -5.13
C LEU A 624 28.58 -9.97 -5.14
N LEU A 625 28.69 -10.74 -4.07
CA LEU A 625 27.90 -11.92 -3.77
C LEU A 625 26.97 -11.62 -2.60
N LEU A 626 25.69 -11.98 -2.75
CA LEU A 626 24.68 -11.72 -1.73
C LEU A 626 25.00 -12.43 -0.40
N GLU A 627 25.40 -13.70 -0.48
CA GLU A 627 25.65 -14.55 0.70
C GLU A 627 26.99 -14.26 1.38
N ASP A 628 28.03 -14.04 0.57
CA ASP A 628 29.40 -13.97 1.07
C ASP A 628 29.88 -12.55 1.37
N ASP A 629 29.35 -11.56 0.66
CA ASP A 629 29.79 -10.19 0.82
C ASP A 629 28.71 -9.37 1.54
N VAL A 630 27.52 -9.27 0.95
CA VAL A 630 26.48 -8.33 1.42
C VAL A 630 25.81 -8.78 2.71
N ALA A 631 25.34 -10.03 2.81
CA ALA A 631 24.64 -10.51 4.00
C ALA A 631 25.53 -10.59 5.26
N LYS A 632 26.85 -10.62 5.06
CA LYS A 632 27.87 -10.62 6.13
C LYS A 632 28.42 -9.22 6.42
N TYR A 633 27.96 -8.20 5.72
CA TYR A 633 28.39 -6.82 5.95
C TYR A 633 27.86 -6.31 7.29
N HIS A 634 28.75 -5.71 8.07
CA HIS A 634 28.44 -5.11 9.36
C HIS A 634 29.18 -3.77 9.50
N PRO A 635 28.49 -2.66 9.80
CA PRO A 635 29.16 -1.40 10.06
C PRO A 635 29.90 -1.46 11.40
N LYS A 636 30.92 -0.61 11.60
CA LYS A 636 31.74 -0.63 12.82
C LYS A 636 30.95 -0.48 14.14
N HIS A 637 29.76 0.10 14.09
CA HIS A 637 28.97 0.49 15.26
C HIS A 637 27.75 -0.42 15.52
N SER A 638 27.51 -1.45 14.69
CA SER A 638 26.37 -2.35 14.84
C SER A 638 26.68 -3.75 14.30
N GLY A 639 26.09 -4.77 14.91
CA GLY A 639 26.15 -6.15 14.42
C GLY A 639 25.28 -6.41 13.19
N TYR A 640 24.52 -5.43 12.72
CA TYR A 640 23.72 -5.49 11.49
C TYR A 640 23.64 -4.11 10.84
N ASP A 641 23.56 -4.08 9.52
CA ASP A 641 23.27 -2.88 8.75
C ASP A 641 21.76 -2.80 8.46
N HIS A 642 21.10 -1.66 8.76
CA HIS A 642 19.67 -1.53 8.48
C HIS A 642 19.33 -1.59 6.99
N GLY A 643 20.21 -1.14 6.09
CA GLY A 643 20.00 -1.23 4.65
C GLY A 643 20.06 -2.68 4.17
N VAL A 644 21.08 -3.43 4.57
CA VAL A 644 21.17 -4.87 4.27
C VAL A 644 19.96 -5.63 4.83
N CYS A 645 19.64 -5.44 6.11
CA CYS A 645 18.47 -6.08 6.72
C CYS A 645 17.17 -5.65 6.03
N GLY A 646 17.00 -4.36 5.76
CA GLY A 646 15.81 -3.78 5.13
C GLY A 646 15.57 -4.34 3.73
N GLY A 647 16.63 -4.50 2.92
CA GLY A 647 16.52 -5.04 1.57
C GLY A 647 16.15 -6.53 1.55
N ILE A 648 16.69 -7.32 2.49
CA ILE A 648 16.34 -8.74 2.62
C ILE A 648 14.91 -8.89 3.16
N LEU A 649 14.53 -8.09 4.15
CA LEU A 649 13.16 -8.03 4.68
C LEU A 649 12.15 -7.65 3.60
N ALA A 650 12.46 -6.64 2.79
CA ALA A 650 11.62 -6.22 1.67
C ALA A 650 11.41 -7.37 0.69
N SER A 651 12.49 -8.09 0.35
CA SER A 651 12.43 -9.26 -0.51
C SER A 651 11.54 -10.37 0.08
N ALA A 652 11.65 -10.64 1.38
CA ALA A 652 10.85 -11.63 2.07
C ALA A 652 9.36 -11.25 2.16
N ILE A 653 9.06 -9.98 2.38
CA ILE A 653 7.68 -9.47 2.37
C ILE A 653 7.04 -9.68 1.00
N VAL A 654 7.73 -9.31 -0.08
CA VAL A 654 7.19 -9.46 -1.44
C VAL A 654 7.11 -10.93 -1.85
N ASP A 655 8.06 -11.75 -1.46
CA ASP A 655 8.01 -13.20 -1.66
C ASP A 655 6.74 -13.82 -1.04
N ILE A 656 6.32 -13.36 0.14
CA ILE A 656 5.06 -13.81 0.72
C ILE A 656 3.85 -13.42 -0.14
N TYR A 657 3.82 -12.21 -0.71
CA TYR A 657 2.77 -11.84 -1.68
C TYR A 657 2.79 -12.78 -2.90
N CYS A 658 3.97 -13.13 -3.41
CA CYS A 658 4.12 -14.08 -4.52
C CYS A 658 3.62 -15.49 -4.14
N LYS A 659 4.01 -15.99 -2.97
CA LYS A 659 3.58 -17.30 -2.45
C LYS A 659 2.06 -17.34 -2.26
N PHE A 660 1.45 -16.27 -1.75
CA PHE A 660 -0.02 -16.15 -1.69
C PHE A 660 -0.66 -16.17 -3.06
N TYR A 661 -0.06 -15.43 -3.98
CA TYR A 661 -0.55 -15.33 -5.34
C TYR A 661 -0.55 -16.71 -6.04
N THR A 662 0.57 -17.44 -5.95
CA THR A 662 0.72 -18.80 -6.50
C THR A 662 -0.23 -19.78 -5.84
N PHE A 663 -0.25 -19.82 -4.50
CA PHE A 663 -1.14 -20.70 -3.73
C PHE A 663 -2.61 -20.48 -4.09
N SER A 664 -3.01 -19.23 -4.28
CA SER A 664 -4.37 -18.86 -4.67
C SER A 664 -4.73 -19.35 -6.07
N ASN A 665 -3.78 -19.46 -7.00
CA ASN A 665 -4.02 -19.94 -8.36
C ASN A 665 -4.10 -21.46 -8.43
N GLU A 666 -3.19 -22.16 -7.77
CA GLU A 666 -3.18 -23.62 -7.72
C GLU A 666 -4.50 -24.18 -7.17
N ASN A 667 -5.14 -23.45 -6.26
CA ASN A 667 -6.42 -23.83 -5.67
C ASN A 667 -7.65 -23.28 -6.41
N SER A 668 -7.48 -22.48 -7.48
CA SER A 668 -8.58 -21.79 -8.19
C SER A 668 -9.49 -22.69 -9.03
N GLY A 669 -9.08 -23.94 -9.29
CA GLY A 669 -9.93 -24.95 -9.97
C GLY A 669 -11.03 -25.55 -9.10
N LYS A 670 -11.01 -25.29 -7.78
CA LYS A 670 -12.09 -25.62 -6.85
C LYS A 670 -13.03 -24.41 -6.83
N LYS A 671 -14.34 -24.62 -7.06
CA LYS A 671 -15.36 -23.54 -7.11
C LYS A 671 -15.10 -22.51 -6.00
N GLU A 672 -14.65 -21.33 -6.42
CA GLU A 672 -14.52 -20.08 -5.66
C GLU A 672 -13.60 -20.16 -4.41
N TYR A 673 -12.30 -19.93 -4.62
CA TYR A 673 -11.36 -19.68 -3.53
C TYR A 673 -11.43 -18.18 -3.12
N PRO A 674 -12.02 -17.84 -1.96
CA PRO A 674 -12.34 -16.44 -1.64
C PRO A 674 -11.10 -15.55 -1.50
N PHE A 675 -9.95 -16.14 -1.18
CA PHE A 675 -8.68 -15.43 -1.12
C PHE A 675 -8.24 -14.86 -2.46
N LYS A 676 -8.50 -15.53 -3.60
CA LYS A 676 -8.14 -15.00 -4.93
C LYS A 676 -8.89 -13.70 -5.18
N GLN A 677 -10.17 -13.71 -4.85
CA GLN A 677 -11.05 -12.56 -5.03
C GLN A 677 -10.68 -11.44 -4.07
N ILE A 678 -10.40 -11.75 -2.80
CA ILE A 678 -9.91 -10.76 -1.83
C ILE A 678 -8.60 -10.13 -2.31
N LEU A 679 -7.64 -10.92 -2.76
CA LEU A 679 -6.37 -10.42 -3.30
C LEU A 679 -6.59 -9.50 -4.51
N ASN A 680 -7.41 -9.94 -5.47
CA ASN A 680 -7.76 -9.15 -6.66
C ASN A 680 -8.41 -7.81 -6.28
N ILE A 681 -9.42 -7.82 -5.40
CA ILE A 681 -10.09 -6.59 -4.93
C ILE A 681 -9.09 -5.69 -4.22
N SER A 682 -8.36 -6.24 -3.23
CA SER A 682 -7.40 -5.49 -2.39
C SER A 682 -6.36 -4.78 -3.24
N LEU A 683 -5.80 -5.48 -4.22
CA LEU A 683 -4.76 -4.95 -5.10
C LEU A 683 -5.32 -4.17 -6.29
N GLY A 684 -6.65 -4.18 -6.50
CA GLY A 684 -7.28 -3.56 -7.68
C GLY A 684 -6.82 -4.23 -8.98
N LEU A 685 -6.47 -5.51 -8.88
CA LEU A 685 -5.95 -6.30 -9.98
C LEU A 685 -7.05 -7.16 -10.57
N ASP A 686 -7.24 -7.03 -11.87
CA ASP A 686 -7.60 -8.19 -12.67
C ASP A 686 -6.28 -8.84 -13.10
N TYR A 687 -5.92 -9.95 -12.45
CA TYR A 687 -4.64 -10.59 -12.70
C TYR A 687 -4.53 -11.07 -14.15
N ASP A 688 -5.57 -11.63 -14.73
CA ASP A 688 -5.46 -12.18 -16.10
C ASP A 688 -5.18 -11.05 -17.10
N LEU A 689 -5.65 -9.84 -16.80
CA LEU A 689 -5.33 -8.62 -17.57
C LEU A 689 -3.94 -8.05 -17.27
N ASN A 690 -3.42 -8.19 -16.04
CA ASN A 690 -2.21 -7.50 -15.59
C ASN A 690 -1.02 -8.42 -15.29
N LYS A 691 -1.14 -9.73 -15.48
CA LYS A 691 -0.14 -10.76 -15.15
C LYS A 691 1.26 -10.37 -15.61
N LYS A 692 1.41 -10.04 -16.88
CA LYS A 692 2.71 -9.66 -17.47
C LYS A 692 3.32 -8.43 -16.82
N ASN A 693 2.50 -7.46 -16.43
CA ASN A 693 2.98 -6.26 -15.73
C ASN A 693 3.39 -6.58 -14.30
N ILE A 694 2.65 -7.45 -13.60
CA ILE A 694 2.99 -7.90 -12.25
C ILE A 694 4.31 -8.69 -12.26
N GLU A 695 4.43 -9.69 -13.13
CA GLU A 695 5.67 -10.45 -13.30
C GLU A 695 6.84 -9.54 -13.68
N PHE A 696 6.62 -8.54 -14.53
CA PHE A 696 7.63 -7.54 -14.85
C PHE A 696 8.05 -6.73 -13.61
N MET A 697 7.10 -6.23 -12.84
CA MET A 697 7.37 -5.46 -11.62
C MET A 697 8.17 -6.28 -10.60
N LEU A 698 7.76 -7.52 -10.35
CA LEU A 698 8.45 -8.43 -9.42
C LEU A 698 9.89 -8.68 -9.88
N GLN A 699 10.08 -9.07 -11.14
CA GLN A 699 11.38 -9.51 -11.64
C GLN A 699 12.34 -8.36 -12.00
N ASN A 700 11.88 -7.10 -12.02
CA ASN A 700 12.68 -5.97 -12.52
C ASN A 700 12.50 -4.74 -11.64
N THR A 701 11.28 -4.21 -11.53
CA THR A 701 11.02 -2.95 -10.82
C THR A 701 11.37 -3.02 -9.34
N LEU A 702 10.89 -4.04 -8.63
CA LEU A 702 11.19 -4.21 -7.21
C LEU A 702 12.62 -4.67 -6.96
N VAL A 703 13.21 -5.42 -7.90
CA VAL A 703 14.63 -5.80 -7.85
C VAL A 703 15.52 -4.56 -7.83
N GLU A 704 15.23 -3.52 -8.63
CA GLU A 704 15.99 -2.25 -8.58
C GLU A 704 15.87 -1.58 -7.20
N ALA A 705 14.67 -1.52 -6.65
CA ALA A 705 14.43 -0.93 -5.34
C ALA A 705 15.18 -1.69 -4.23
N PHE A 706 15.04 -3.02 -4.17
CA PHE A 706 15.62 -3.82 -3.10
C PHE A 706 17.13 -3.96 -3.22
N TYR A 707 17.64 -4.01 -4.45
CA TYR A 707 19.08 -3.88 -4.68
C TYR A 707 19.59 -2.52 -4.17
N ALA A 708 18.91 -1.41 -4.47
CA ALA A 708 19.30 -0.10 -3.94
C ALA A 708 19.29 -0.06 -2.41
N ILE A 709 18.24 -0.59 -1.77
CA ILE A 709 18.17 -0.68 -0.30
C ILE A 709 19.34 -1.52 0.25
N LEU A 710 19.66 -2.65 -0.36
CA LEU A 710 20.76 -3.51 0.09
C LEU A 710 22.12 -2.80 0.12
N ILE A 711 22.38 -1.95 -0.87
CA ILE A 711 23.71 -1.37 -1.07
C ILE A 711 23.84 0.08 -0.60
N HIS A 712 22.75 0.79 -0.30
CA HIS A 712 22.81 2.24 -0.04
C HIS A 712 23.62 2.62 1.20
N ASN A 713 23.81 1.69 2.14
CA ASN A 713 24.59 1.90 3.36
C ASN A 713 25.86 1.02 3.42
N ILE A 714 26.30 0.45 2.30
CA ILE A 714 27.56 -0.31 2.23
C ILE A 714 28.71 0.67 1.95
N TYR A 715 29.50 0.94 2.98
CA TYR A 715 30.69 1.79 2.88
C TYR A 715 31.92 0.97 2.48
N PRO A 716 32.58 1.27 1.34
CA PRO A 716 33.73 0.51 0.85
C PRO A 716 34.90 0.46 1.84
N SER A 717 35.13 1.55 2.60
CA SER A 717 36.16 1.62 3.63
C SER A 717 35.93 0.67 4.82
N ALA A 718 34.70 0.17 4.98
CA ALA A 718 34.34 -0.83 5.98
C ALA A 718 34.06 -2.21 5.35
N PHE A 719 34.21 -2.34 4.02
CA PHE A 719 33.85 -3.55 3.28
C PHE A 719 35.11 -4.31 2.83
N SER A 720 35.59 -5.18 3.71
CA SER A 720 36.83 -5.94 3.52
C SER A 720 36.87 -6.67 2.18
N GLY A 721 37.93 -6.46 1.38
CA GLY A 721 38.14 -7.10 0.08
C GLY A 721 37.36 -6.48 -1.08
N HIS A 722 36.59 -5.42 -0.81
CA HIS A 722 35.79 -4.67 -1.79
C HIS A 722 36.00 -3.16 -1.62
N GLU A 723 37.20 -2.73 -1.25
CA GLU A 723 37.52 -1.33 -0.96
C GLU A 723 37.37 -0.42 -2.18
N GLU A 724 37.42 -0.99 -3.39
CA GLU A 724 37.21 -0.32 -4.67
C GLU A 724 35.75 -0.30 -5.13
N PHE A 725 34.83 -0.98 -4.43
CA PHE A 725 33.43 -1.02 -4.82
C PHE A 725 32.84 0.40 -4.83
N ARG A 726 32.29 0.81 -5.97
CA ARG A 726 31.55 2.08 -6.11
C ARG A 726 30.30 1.80 -6.92
N THR A 727 29.18 2.39 -6.50
CA THR A 727 27.96 2.39 -7.30
C THR A 727 28.13 3.38 -8.45
N LYS A 728 27.76 2.99 -9.67
CA LYS A 728 27.97 3.79 -10.88
C LYS A 728 26.64 4.14 -11.53
N LEU A 729 26.51 5.37 -12.02
CA LEU A 729 25.28 5.83 -12.66
C LEU A 729 24.97 5.04 -13.94
N GLU A 730 25.99 4.65 -14.70
CA GLU A 730 25.83 3.98 -15.99
C GLU A 730 25.36 2.53 -15.85
N THR A 731 25.80 1.83 -14.80
CA THR A 731 25.50 0.40 -14.61
C THR A 731 24.29 0.18 -13.72
N THR A 732 24.13 0.99 -12.67
CA THR A 732 23.06 0.85 -11.66
C THR A 732 22.41 2.19 -11.34
N PRO A 733 21.79 2.86 -12.34
CA PRO A 733 21.33 4.24 -12.22
C PRO A 733 20.31 4.46 -11.11
N PHE A 734 19.38 3.51 -10.90
CA PHE A 734 18.39 3.64 -9.85
C PHE A 734 19.03 3.57 -8.46
N ALA A 735 19.96 2.65 -8.22
CA ALA A 735 20.65 2.54 -6.93
C ALA A 735 21.57 3.73 -6.68
N TYR A 736 22.32 4.16 -7.70
CA TYR A 736 23.12 5.39 -7.63
C TYR A 736 22.27 6.58 -7.19
N PHE A 737 21.13 6.76 -7.89
CA PHE A 737 20.18 7.82 -7.62
C PHE A 737 19.63 7.73 -6.19
N ALA A 738 19.16 6.55 -5.78
CA ALA A 738 18.54 6.35 -4.47
C ALA A 738 19.50 6.63 -3.32
N THR A 739 20.71 6.09 -3.40
CA THR A 739 21.77 6.35 -2.43
C THR A 739 22.14 7.84 -2.38
N LEU A 740 22.27 8.49 -3.54
CA LEU A 740 22.59 9.92 -3.59
C LEU A 740 21.48 10.77 -2.94
N MET A 741 20.21 10.45 -3.22
CA MET A 741 19.08 11.20 -2.67
C MET A 741 19.05 11.10 -1.15
N ASP A 742 19.18 9.90 -0.59
CA ASP A 742 19.18 9.67 0.86
C ASP A 742 20.33 10.42 1.55
N CYS A 743 21.54 10.38 0.98
CA CYS A 743 22.69 11.10 1.53
C CYS A 743 22.55 12.63 1.51
N LEU A 744 21.79 13.18 0.56
CA LEU A 744 21.57 14.62 0.41
C LEU A 744 20.45 15.17 1.31
N GLN A 745 19.81 14.35 2.14
CA GLN A 745 18.68 14.75 3.00
C GLN A 745 19.02 15.34 4.36
N PHE A 746 20.23 15.86 4.53
CA PHE A 746 20.67 16.42 5.81
C PHE A 746 19.98 17.70 6.24
N TRP A 747 19.20 18.32 5.33
CA TRP A 747 18.43 19.53 5.56
C TRP A 747 17.18 19.32 6.44
N ASP A 748 16.77 18.07 6.63
CA ASP A 748 15.49 17.74 7.26
C ASP A 748 15.62 17.23 8.71
N ARG A 749 16.73 16.58 9.05
CA ARG A 749 16.83 15.80 10.29
C ARG A 749 16.81 16.66 11.54
N LYS A 750 15.70 16.79 12.27
CA LYS A 750 15.61 17.41 13.62
C LYS A 750 16.31 16.56 14.69
N ILE A 751 17.63 16.68 14.74
CA ILE A 751 18.51 16.32 15.85
C ILE A 751 18.06 17.00 17.16
N ASN A 752 17.27 16.27 17.95
CA ASN A 752 16.96 16.61 19.33
C ASN A 752 18.16 16.27 20.23
N ILE A 753 19.31 16.93 20.07
CA ILE A 753 20.46 16.72 20.96
C ILE A 753 20.32 17.57 22.22
N ASN A 754 20.63 16.97 23.37
CA ASN A 754 20.90 17.73 24.58
C ASN A 754 22.21 18.53 24.40
N GLN A 755 22.10 19.77 23.96
CA GLN A 755 23.24 20.66 23.71
C GLN A 755 24.11 20.91 24.95
N ALA A 756 23.60 20.62 26.16
CA ALA A 756 24.39 20.71 27.38
C ALA A 756 25.42 19.58 27.53
N ILE A 757 25.36 18.54 26.68
CA ILE A 757 26.20 17.32 26.78
C ILE A 757 27.08 17.11 25.53
N ASN A 758 26.69 17.67 24.37
CA ASN A 758 27.43 17.52 23.12
C ASN A 758 27.88 18.87 22.54
N ASP A 759 29.18 19.00 22.28
CA ASP A 759 29.69 19.93 21.26
C ASP A 759 29.31 19.37 19.87
N LEU A 760 28.17 19.79 19.35
CA LEU A 760 27.91 19.60 17.92
C LEU A 760 28.86 20.53 17.15
N PRO A 761 29.66 20.01 16.20
CA PRO A 761 30.55 20.85 15.42
C PRO A 761 29.81 21.85 14.52
N TYR A 762 28.49 21.72 14.35
CA TYR A 762 27.63 22.65 13.60
C TYR A 762 26.13 22.45 13.92
N ALA A 763 25.34 23.51 13.75
CA ALA A 763 23.87 23.42 13.76
C ALA A 763 23.37 23.13 12.33
N THR A 764 22.72 21.99 12.12
CA THR A 764 22.22 21.54 10.80
C THR A 764 20.95 22.24 10.33
N TYR A 765 20.31 23.06 11.17
CA TYR A 765 19.08 23.78 10.80
C TYR A 765 19.39 25.21 10.41
N SER A 766 19.59 25.44 9.13
CA SER A 766 19.25 26.75 8.62
C SER A 766 17.90 26.67 7.91
N LYS A 767 16.90 27.40 8.40
CA LYS A 767 15.67 27.72 7.63
C LYS A 767 16.01 28.42 6.29
N SER A 768 17.30 28.71 6.03
CA SER A 768 17.84 29.27 4.80
C SER A 768 18.45 28.25 3.84
N LEU A 769 18.58 26.97 4.25
CA LEU A 769 19.11 25.92 3.40
C LEU A 769 18.10 25.61 2.28
N ASN A 770 18.60 25.62 1.06
CA ASN A 770 17.83 25.37 -0.15
C ASN A 770 18.61 24.42 -1.06
N ILE A 771 17.87 23.48 -1.65
CA ILE A 771 18.40 22.60 -2.68
C ILE A 771 17.56 22.79 -3.93
N GLU A 772 18.20 23.17 -5.04
CA GLU A 772 17.54 23.35 -6.33
C GLU A 772 18.30 22.60 -7.43
N VAL A 773 17.61 22.09 -8.44
CA VAL A 773 18.26 21.56 -9.64
C VAL A 773 18.37 22.68 -10.66
N LYS A 774 19.58 22.98 -11.10
CA LYS A 774 19.85 24.02 -12.09
C LYS A 774 21.05 23.61 -12.94
N ASP A 775 20.96 23.83 -14.25
CA ASP A 775 22.05 23.55 -15.20
C ASP A 775 22.56 22.09 -15.10
N ASN A 776 21.64 21.13 -14.87
CA ASN A 776 21.93 19.72 -14.60
C ASN A 776 22.91 19.48 -13.44
N LYS A 777 22.81 20.32 -12.40
CA LYS A 777 23.47 20.15 -11.11
C LYS A 777 22.44 20.27 -9.99
N ILE A 778 22.64 19.51 -8.92
CA ILE A 778 21.97 19.69 -7.64
C ILE A 778 22.75 20.78 -6.89
N ARG A 779 22.17 21.97 -6.85
CA ARG A 779 22.77 23.13 -6.19
C ARG A 779 22.28 23.22 -4.76
N ILE A 780 23.21 23.14 -3.82
CA ILE A 780 22.97 23.33 -2.40
C ILE A 780 23.40 24.74 -2.06
N THR A 781 22.45 25.56 -1.60
CA THR A 781 22.69 26.95 -1.20
C THR A 781 22.24 27.16 0.23
N GLU A 782 23.04 27.89 0.99
CA GLU A 782 22.70 28.27 2.35
C GLU A 782 23.09 29.72 2.60
N ALA A 783 22.24 30.44 3.31
CA ALA A 783 22.48 31.81 3.70
C ALA A 783 22.57 31.88 5.22
N ASP A 784 23.72 31.44 5.75
CA ASP A 784 24.05 31.55 7.17
C ASP A 784 25.49 32.03 7.36
N ARG A 785 25.76 32.72 8.46
CA ARG A 785 27.07 33.31 8.79
C ARG A 785 28.05 32.31 9.41
N ARG A 786 27.67 31.04 9.50
CA ARG A 786 28.45 30.00 10.19
C ARG A 786 29.28 29.20 9.18
N LEU A 787 30.61 29.36 9.27
CA LEU A 787 31.61 28.66 8.45
C LEU A 787 31.49 27.11 8.51
N ASP A 788 30.82 26.57 9.52
CA ASP A 788 30.81 25.14 9.82
C ASP A 788 29.91 24.32 8.87
N ILE A 789 28.87 24.93 8.29
CA ILE A 789 27.95 24.20 7.39
C ILE A 789 28.55 24.04 5.99
N ALA A 790 29.24 25.09 5.51
CA ALA A 790 30.05 25.01 4.29
C ALA A 790 31.09 23.87 4.36
N ARG A 791 31.74 23.71 5.52
CA ARG A 791 32.65 22.60 5.78
C ARG A 791 31.89 21.27 5.79
N ALA A 792 30.80 21.15 6.55
CA ALA A 792 30.01 19.91 6.62
C ALA A 792 29.48 19.43 5.25
N VAL A 793 29.04 20.35 4.39
CA VAL A 793 28.57 20.01 3.05
C VAL A 793 29.72 19.62 2.13
N ARG A 794 30.90 20.24 2.29
CA ARG A 794 32.11 19.86 1.54
C ARG A 794 32.60 18.48 1.96
N ASP A 795 32.68 18.21 3.26
CA ASP A 795 33.07 16.91 3.81
C ASP A 795 32.11 15.81 3.32
N ARG A 796 30.80 16.08 3.31
CA ARG A 796 29.81 15.14 2.74
C ARG A 796 29.99 14.92 1.25
N LYS A 797 30.25 15.98 0.48
CA LYS A 797 30.50 15.88 -0.96
C LYS A 797 31.72 14.99 -1.24
N ASP A 798 32.77 15.12 -0.43
CA ASP A 798 33.98 14.31 -0.57
C ASP A 798 33.72 12.84 -0.18
N VAL A 799 32.94 12.61 0.88
CA VAL A 799 32.53 11.26 1.31
C VAL A 799 31.63 10.56 0.28
N LEU A 800 30.79 11.30 -0.46
CA LEU A 800 29.93 10.70 -1.49
C LEU A 800 30.74 10.00 -2.59
N ASP A 801 31.86 10.59 -3.01
CA ASP A 801 32.74 9.99 -4.03
C ASP A 801 33.40 8.69 -3.55
N GLU A 802 33.42 8.44 -2.23
CA GLU A 802 33.93 7.19 -1.65
C GLU A 802 33.03 5.98 -1.90
N PHE A 803 31.79 6.15 -2.35
CA PHE A 803 30.90 5.02 -2.65
C PHE A 803 29.98 5.24 -3.86
N LEU A 804 29.86 6.46 -4.36
CA LEU A 804 29.17 6.82 -5.60
C LEU A 804 30.19 7.41 -6.58
N GLU A 805 30.44 6.71 -7.68
CA GLU A 805 31.42 7.16 -8.67
C GLU A 805 31.03 8.54 -9.23
N ASN A 806 31.92 9.52 -9.10
CA ASN A 806 31.75 10.87 -9.61
C ASN A 806 30.51 11.63 -9.08
N ALA A 807 30.03 11.34 -7.87
CA ALA A 807 28.87 12.05 -7.28
C ALA A 807 29.08 13.55 -7.16
N SER A 808 30.30 13.97 -6.84
CA SER A 808 30.70 15.37 -6.76
C SER A 808 30.47 16.15 -8.06
N ASN A 809 30.47 15.47 -9.22
CA ASN A 809 30.18 16.07 -10.52
C ASN A 809 28.71 16.48 -10.65
N TYR A 810 27.79 15.96 -9.85
CA TYR A 810 26.38 16.32 -9.92
C TYR A 810 25.99 17.36 -8.86
N ILE A 811 26.90 17.73 -7.95
CA ILE A 811 26.62 18.62 -6.83
C ILE A 811 27.41 19.93 -6.95
N GLU A 812 26.68 21.05 -6.93
CA GLU A 812 27.23 22.40 -6.90
C GLU A 812 26.96 23.05 -5.54
N LEU A 813 27.99 23.64 -4.92
CA LEU A 813 27.84 24.36 -3.66
C LEU A 813 27.80 25.87 -3.94
N GLY A 814 26.64 26.47 -3.73
CA GLY A 814 26.45 27.91 -3.83
C GLY A 814 26.49 28.55 -2.44
N LEU A 815 27.69 28.79 -1.92
CA LEU A 815 27.88 29.45 -0.64
C LEU A 815 27.95 30.95 -0.87
N SER A 816 26.97 31.70 -0.34
CA SER A 816 27.01 33.16 -0.35
C SER A 816 27.30 33.66 1.06
N GLU A 817 28.47 34.28 1.27
CA GLU A 817 28.70 35.12 2.44
C GLU A 817 27.77 36.34 2.35
N TYR A 818 26.94 36.57 3.37
CA TYR A 818 26.09 37.76 3.51
C TYR A 818 26.43 38.57 4.77
#